data_AF-A0AAU4UQS8-F1
#
_entry.id   AF-A0AAU4UQS8-F1
#
_cell.length_a   1.000
_cell.length_b   1.000
_cell.length_c   1.000
_cell.angle_alpha   90.00
_cell.angle_beta   90.00
_cell.angle_gamma   90.00
#
_symmetry.space_group_name_H-M   'P 1'
#
loop_
_entity.id
_entity.type
_entity.pdbx_description
1 polymer ?
#
loop_
_entity_poly.entity_id
_entity_poly.type
_entity_poly.pdbx_seq_one_letter_code
_entity_poly.pdbx_strand_id
1 'polypeptide(L)'
;MLSIFVEGLGLSTAGLRHELVHAPLAFGLVAGVLLALLTVGLPAAAGAAPAGDTKVRFRQPFGPPLSSSLRSTPRRRKGDAMTTTPQAHMPVGTTPGDVTRYLCTGAYIDEQFAERVVDEVLADEVSAVAPSPGVDLVAVARHCLAAQEGRRVRDLRLAGAFAVVAVLAPLWLLFSAVFLLITGWLGRTRVSLTTRGLQQSGSGALTRAGVAAGVMTVYAFYLANSLAASSLSGFPSWLLGAYLAGIPAVLASVGAVLFAYATVVRHDLDTDRMLRTTMTREKFPRRPPPPVPRREWIANRLAVVKAARDGNVTVYSGFSPFVGYAAVSLDWPFAVPLLPADDPVDTGTRAAEPEAFTVVELVDHVREKLRAVAARTGTDGTDGTADNDPETLGSLTVEDRVFVDGTTIGDDDRFITPAELTPAARLSAEEVEQIMLRPTGTVRHCLAVHVPLWGGDVVPSVFLHFSVAGRTLHVQGGNHVLGPVDAAYHVVDRLRDPLTPERERGLLADAVVRTGPAFLGAPGRAWRQAMFETRRTRRMVDELTAMEQDPVFDYGARDSVREMALSPKYHNYFQVVDAQRITSAVQRHTLAAIREFLDARGYDTTDFRAQQQTILNQGVIQQGGTSIIGNQAIGAGANATQNVTQKTGPAGTATATAGAEK
;
A
#
# COMPACT_ATOMS: atom_id res chain seq x y z
N MET A 1 -42.66 37.86 38.50
CA MET A 1 -43.72 37.01 39.09
C MET A 1 -43.18 35.61 39.34
N LEU A 2 -42.37 35.40 40.37
CA LEU A 2 -41.90 34.06 40.79
C LEU A 2 -41.54 34.01 42.29
N SER A 3 -42.12 34.94 43.05
CA SER A 3 -41.82 35.22 44.46
C SER A 3 -43.09 35.23 45.33
N ILE A 4 -44.20 34.68 44.81
CA ILE A 4 -45.53 34.70 45.45
C ILE A 4 -46.18 33.28 45.46
N PHE A 5 -45.49 32.24 44.97
CA PHE A 5 -46.08 30.89 44.83
C PHE A 5 -45.38 29.77 45.63
N VAL A 6 -44.40 30.08 46.48
CA VAL A 6 -43.74 29.08 47.36
C VAL A 6 -43.55 29.59 48.80
N GLU A 7 -44.27 30.65 49.20
CA GLU A 7 -44.49 30.99 50.62
C GLU A 7 -45.75 30.27 51.11
N GLY A 8 -45.65 28.98 51.41
CA GLY A 8 -46.84 28.24 51.86
C GLY A 8 -46.80 26.71 51.91
N LEU A 9 -45.64 26.06 52.02
CA LEU A 9 -45.57 24.60 52.28
C LEU A 9 -44.51 24.27 53.33
N GLY A 10 -44.95 24.06 54.57
CA GLY A 10 -44.10 23.58 55.65
C GLY A 10 -43.71 22.11 55.43
N LEU A 11 -42.48 21.87 54.98
CA LEU A 11 -42.01 20.52 54.67
C LEU A 11 -41.32 19.86 55.88
N SER A 12 -42.03 18.89 56.45
CA SER A 12 -41.52 17.95 57.45
C SER A 12 -40.31 17.15 56.93
N THR A 13 -39.31 16.96 57.78
CA THR A 13 -38.04 16.31 57.48
C THR A 13 -38.15 14.79 57.37
N ALA A 14 -38.68 14.29 56.25
CA ALA A 14 -38.58 12.87 55.87
C ALA A 14 -38.55 12.64 54.35
N GLY A 15 -39.51 13.19 53.60
CA GLY A 15 -39.71 12.87 52.17
C GLY A 15 -38.54 13.21 51.25
N LEU A 16 -37.92 14.38 51.44
CA LEU A 16 -36.80 14.86 50.62
C LEU A 16 -35.56 13.95 50.63
N ARG A 17 -35.36 13.14 51.68
CA ARG A 17 -34.29 12.13 51.69
C ARG A 17 -34.62 10.91 50.83
N HIS A 18 -35.89 10.60 50.61
CA HIS A 18 -36.32 9.42 49.85
C HIS A 18 -36.21 9.65 48.33
N GLU A 19 -36.55 10.85 47.85
CA GLU A 19 -36.36 11.21 46.43
C GLU A 19 -34.88 11.37 46.05
N LEU A 20 -34.07 11.99 46.91
CA LEU A 20 -32.62 12.16 46.67
C LEU A 20 -31.84 10.83 46.61
N VAL A 21 -32.37 9.76 47.20
CA VAL A 21 -31.78 8.41 47.13
C VAL A 21 -32.30 7.62 45.92
N HIS A 22 -33.52 7.90 45.45
CA HIS A 22 -34.08 7.20 44.28
C HIS A 22 -33.78 7.87 42.94
N ALA A 23 -33.59 9.19 42.87
CA ALA A 23 -33.15 9.88 41.66
C ALA A 23 -31.82 9.34 41.06
N PRO A 24 -30.72 9.16 41.83
CA PRO A 24 -29.48 8.58 41.28
C PRO A 24 -29.61 7.09 40.95
N LEU A 25 -30.50 6.37 41.64
CA LEU A 25 -30.76 4.95 41.38
C LEU A 25 -31.58 4.77 40.09
N ALA A 26 -32.60 5.60 39.88
CA ALA A 26 -33.37 5.67 38.65
C ALA A 26 -32.51 6.17 37.46
N PHE A 27 -31.67 7.19 37.66
CA PHE A 27 -30.74 7.64 36.63
C PHE A 27 -29.70 6.58 36.27
N GLY A 28 -29.13 5.90 37.27
CA GLY A 28 -28.20 4.78 37.07
C GLY A 28 -28.85 3.58 36.37
N LEU A 29 -30.13 3.30 36.67
CA LEU A 29 -30.90 2.24 36.01
C LEU A 29 -31.27 2.64 34.58
N VAL A 30 -31.71 3.87 34.32
CA VAL A 30 -32.00 4.37 32.96
C VAL A 30 -30.73 4.43 32.11
N ALA A 31 -29.61 4.94 32.63
CA ALA A 31 -28.32 4.95 31.95
C ALA A 31 -27.78 3.52 31.73
N GLY A 32 -27.93 2.63 32.71
CA GLY A 32 -27.56 1.22 32.60
C GLY A 32 -28.42 0.45 31.60
N VAL A 33 -29.72 0.75 31.51
CA VAL A 33 -30.64 0.20 30.51
C VAL A 33 -30.35 0.74 29.11
N LEU A 34 -30.02 2.03 28.97
CA LEU A 34 -29.55 2.60 27.69
C LEU A 34 -28.23 1.95 27.24
N LEU A 35 -27.29 1.75 28.18
CA LEU A 35 -26.03 1.04 27.90
C LEU A 35 -26.29 -0.42 27.52
N ALA A 36 -27.20 -1.11 28.21
CA ALA A 36 -27.58 -2.49 27.93
C ALA A 36 -28.25 -2.62 26.55
N LEU A 37 -29.24 -1.78 26.24
CA LEU A 37 -29.93 -1.73 24.95
C LEU A 37 -28.98 -1.42 23.78
N LEU A 38 -27.92 -0.63 24.02
CA LEU A 38 -26.85 -0.38 23.03
C LEU A 38 -25.84 -1.54 22.91
N THR A 39 -25.85 -2.52 23.81
CA THR A 39 -24.94 -3.69 23.77
C THR A 39 -25.58 -4.99 23.27
N VAL A 40 -26.91 -5.13 23.32
CA VAL A 40 -27.60 -6.38 22.96
C VAL A 40 -28.09 -6.36 21.51
N GLY A 41 -27.20 -6.75 20.59
CA GLY A 41 -27.61 -7.46 19.38
C GLY A 41 -27.87 -8.92 19.74
N LEU A 42 -29.03 -9.46 19.33
CA LEU A 42 -29.49 -10.83 19.63
C LEU A 42 -28.46 -11.93 19.33
N PRO A 43 -28.14 -12.81 20.29
CA PRO A 43 -27.56 -14.12 20.01
C PRO A 43 -28.62 -15.24 20.16
N ALA A 44 -28.63 -16.17 19.21
CA ALA A 44 -29.39 -17.43 19.32
C ALA A 44 -28.71 -18.42 20.29
N ALA A 45 -29.47 -19.36 20.81
CA ALA A 45 -29.08 -20.25 21.91
C ALA A 45 -28.19 -21.44 21.51
N ALA A 46 -27.36 -21.92 22.44
CA ALA A 46 -26.99 -23.34 22.54
C ALA A 46 -26.41 -23.72 23.92
N GLY A 47 -27.09 -24.65 24.62
CA GLY A 47 -26.52 -25.79 25.37
C GLY A 47 -25.47 -25.58 26.48
N ALA A 48 -25.84 -25.87 27.73
CA ALA A 48 -24.92 -26.12 28.84
C ALA A 48 -25.05 -27.57 29.36
N ALA A 49 -23.92 -28.22 29.69
CA ALA A 49 -23.83 -29.45 30.49
C ALA A 49 -22.42 -29.56 31.15
N PRO A 50 -22.25 -30.31 32.26
CA PRO A 50 -21.34 -29.86 33.33
C PRO A 50 -20.05 -30.69 33.55
N ALA A 51 -19.31 -30.29 34.59
CA ALA A 51 -17.93 -30.67 34.92
C ALA A 51 -17.73 -32.13 35.42
N GLY A 52 -16.48 -32.60 35.30
CA GLY A 52 -15.95 -33.84 35.86
C GLY A 52 -14.56 -33.64 36.48
N ASP A 53 -14.41 -34.16 37.69
CA ASP A 53 -13.45 -33.83 38.76
C ASP A 53 -12.00 -34.38 38.62
N THR A 54 -11.22 -34.18 39.69
CA THR A 54 -10.02 -34.89 40.18
C THR A 54 -8.60 -34.41 39.82
N LYS A 55 -7.92 -33.96 40.88
CA LYS A 55 -6.46 -33.77 40.99
C LYS A 55 -5.78 -35.10 41.30
N VAL A 56 -4.57 -35.34 40.75
CA VAL A 56 -3.57 -36.18 41.42
C VAL A 56 -2.20 -35.51 41.38
N ARG A 57 -1.62 -35.25 42.56
CA ARG A 57 -0.20 -34.96 42.77
C ARG A 57 0.49 -36.26 43.15
N PHE A 58 1.70 -36.50 42.64
CA PHE A 58 2.67 -37.38 43.29
C PHE A 58 3.96 -36.62 43.64
N ARG A 59 4.61 -37.01 44.73
CA ARG A 59 5.70 -36.28 45.40
C ARG A 59 6.92 -37.19 45.59
N GLN A 60 8.09 -36.56 45.69
CA GLN A 60 9.44 -37.11 45.91
C GLN A 60 9.56 -38.04 47.15
N PRO A 61 10.65 -38.82 47.30
CA PRO A 61 11.85 -38.37 48.07
C PRO A 61 13.19 -38.92 47.46
N PHE A 62 14.45 -38.58 47.82
CA PHE A 62 15.19 -37.98 48.96
C PHE A 62 16.26 -36.97 48.42
N GLY A 63 17.32 -36.44 49.09
CA GLY A 63 17.86 -36.49 50.48
C GLY A 63 19.16 -35.64 50.63
N PRO A 64 19.72 -35.40 51.85
CA PRO A 64 20.80 -34.40 52.08
C PRO A 64 22.01 -34.92 52.92
N PRO A 65 22.92 -34.09 53.49
CA PRO A 65 23.40 -32.72 53.19
C PRO A 65 24.95 -32.66 52.98
N LEU A 66 25.54 -31.46 52.74
CA LEU A 66 26.75 -30.93 53.43
C LEU A 66 27.19 -29.55 52.87
N SER A 67 28.22 -28.94 53.47
CA SER A 67 28.40 -27.49 53.60
C SER A 67 29.44 -26.81 52.68
N SER A 68 29.30 -25.47 52.63
CA SER A 68 30.36 -24.46 52.60
C SER A 68 31.32 -24.32 51.38
N SER A 69 31.21 -23.13 50.78
CA SER A 69 32.32 -22.23 50.41
C SER A 69 32.97 -22.31 49.01
N LEU A 70 33.65 -21.19 48.70
CA LEU A 70 34.66 -20.93 47.67
C LEU A 70 34.21 -20.80 46.21
N ARG A 71 34.09 -19.51 45.86
CA ARG A 71 33.99 -18.88 44.55
C ARG A 71 35.21 -19.19 43.66
N SER A 72 34.96 -19.37 42.37
CA SER A 72 35.77 -18.98 41.19
C SER A 72 36.43 -20.06 40.29
N THR A 73 36.48 -19.71 38.99
CA THR A 73 37.21 -20.34 37.86
C THR A 73 36.57 -21.60 37.22
N PRO A 74 36.91 -21.97 35.95
CA PRO A 74 36.04 -21.56 34.84
C PRO A 74 35.58 -22.74 33.98
N ARG A 75 34.27 -23.06 34.00
CA ARG A 75 33.78 -24.29 33.38
C ARG A 75 33.44 -24.15 31.90
N ARG A 76 34.47 -24.35 31.08
CA ARG A 76 34.49 -25.31 29.95
C ARG A 76 33.19 -25.43 29.14
N ARG A 77 33.16 -24.69 28.02
CA ARG A 77 32.41 -24.91 26.77
C ARG A 77 31.84 -26.35 26.67
N LYS A 78 30.59 -26.55 27.07
CA LYS A 78 29.81 -27.74 26.70
C LYS A 78 29.04 -27.35 25.45
N GLY A 79 29.13 -28.17 24.40
CA GLY A 79 28.57 -27.80 23.09
C GLY A 79 27.08 -27.53 23.19
N ASP A 80 26.69 -26.26 23.08
CA ASP A 80 25.35 -25.91 22.65
C ASP A 80 25.18 -26.55 21.27
N ALA A 81 24.31 -27.56 21.20
CA ALA A 81 23.81 -28.01 19.91
C ALA A 81 23.22 -26.79 19.24
N MET A 82 23.83 -26.37 18.13
CA MET A 82 23.41 -25.19 17.40
C MET A 82 22.09 -25.53 16.69
N THR A 83 21.01 -25.52 17.46
CA THR A 83 19.65 -25.44 16.94
C THR A 83 19.61 -24.15 16.15
N THR A 84 19.77 -24.27 14.84
CA THR A 84 19.61 -23.22 13.85
C THR A 84 18.13 -22.80 13.85
N THR A 85 17.78 -22.02 14.87
CA THR A 85 16.44 -21.50 15.07
C THR A 85 16.11 -20.63 13.87
N PRO A 86 15.03 -20.93 13.11
CA PRO A 86 14.81 -20.32 11.81
C PRO A 86 14.71 -18.80 11.94
N GLN A 87 15.52 -18.09 11.14
CA GLN A 87 15.38 -16.64 11.05
C GLN A 87 13.99 -16.32 10.54
N ALA A 88 13.29 -15.41 11.23
CA ALA A 88 11.95 -14.97 10.86
C ALA A 88 12.00 -14.10 9.59
N HIS A 89 12.07 -14.76 8.43
CA HIS A 89 12.04 -14.10 7.13
C HIS A 89 10.73 -13.30 6.97
N MET A 90 10.80 -12.22 6.20
CA MET A 90 9.60 -11.55 5.72
C MET A 90 8.95 -12.46 4.68
N PRO A 91 7.67 -12.86 4.83
CA PRO A 91 6.97 -13.51 3.74
C PRO A 91 6.91 -12.53 2.57
N VAL A 92 7.13 -13.06 1.38
CA VAL A 92 7.09 -12.38 0.09
C VAL A 92 6.07 -13.11 -0.78
N GLY A 93 5.50 -12.43 -1.77
CA GLY A 93 4.57 -13.06 -2.70
C GLY A 93 5.20 -14.25 -3.42
N THR A 94 4.40 -15.31 -3.66
CA THR A 94 4.88 -16.51 -4.37
C THR A 94 3.92 -17.03 -5.43
N THR A 95 2.66 -16.58 -5.45
CA THR A 95 1.68 -16.97 -6.47
C THR A 95 1.02 -15.74 -7.08
N PRO A 96 0.72 -15.73 -8.39
CA PRO A 96 0.02 -14.62 -9.04
C PRO A 96 -1.24 -14.20 -8.28
N GLY A 97 -1.42 -12.89 -8.11
CA GLY A 97 -2.56 -12.30 -7.37
C GLY A 97 -2.35 -12.17 -5.85
N ASP A 98 -1.22 -12.61 -5.29
CA ASP A 98 -0.88 -12.37 -3.88
C ASP A 98 -0.86 -10.88 -3.54
N VAL A 99 -0.41 -10.00 -4.44
CA VAL A 99 -0.41 -8.55 -4.22
C VAL A 99 -1.80 -7.97 -4.04
N THR A 100 -2.79 -8.39 -4.83
CA THR A 100 -4.18 -7.97 -4.61
C THR A 100 -4.62 -8.33 -3.19
N ARG A 101 -4.28 -9.53 -2.71
CA ARG A 101 -4.58 -10.01 -1.36
C ARG A 101 -3.82 -9.22 -0.27
N TYR A 102 -2.59 -8.78 -0.54
CA TYR A 102 -1.83 -7.89 0.35
C TYR A 102 -2.43 -6.47 0.40
N LEU A 103 -2.77 -5.87 -0.74
CA LEU A 103 -3.42 -4.55 -0.79
C LEU A 103 -4.80 -4.57 -0.11
N CYS A 104 -5.60 -5.61 -0.34
CA CYS A 104 -6.84 -5.86 0.38
C CYS A 104 -6.64 -6.10 1.88
N THR A 105 -5.48 -6.62 2.31
CA THR A 105 -5.11 -6.73 3.73
C THR A 105 -4.72 -5.36 4.29
N GLY A 106 -3.92 -4.59 3.55
CA GLY A 106 -3.54 -3.21 3.87
C GLY A 106 -4.75 -2.31 4.14
N ALA A 107 -5.83 -2.47 3.38
CA ALA A 107 -7.08 -1.73 3.57
C ALA A 107 -7.67 -1.79 5.00
N TYR A 108 -7.43 -2.89 5.73
CA TYR A 108 -7.90 -3.09 7.11
C TYR A 108 -6.86 -2.70 8.17
N ILE A 109 -5.57 -2.76 7.84
CA ILE A 109 -4.46 -2.55 8.78
C ILE A 109 -3.99 -1.09 8.76
N ASP A 110 -3.91 -0.49 7.58
CA ASP A 110 -3.55 0.91 7.40
C ASP A 110 -4.81 1.75 7.13
N GLU A 111 -5.12 2.60 8.10
CA GLU A 111 -6.22 3.58 8.03
C GLU A 111 -5.95 4.65 6.97
N GLN A 112 -4.69 5.07 6.79
CA GLN A 112 -4.30 6.13 5.84
C GLN A 112 -4.34 5.64 4.40
N PHE A 113 -3.82 4.44 4.10
CA PHE A 113 -3.93 3.83 2.77
C PHE A 113 -5.39 3.73 2.32
N ALA A 114 -6.26 3.18 3.17
CA ALA A 114 -7.67 3.05 2.85
C ALA A 114 -8.42 4.39 2.80
N GLU A 115 -8.07 5.38 3.63
CA GLU A 115 -8.60 6.75 3.51
C GLU A 115 -8.16 7.37 2.18
N ARG A 116 -6.88 7.32 1.78
CA ARG A 116 -6.40 7.87 0.50
C ARG A 116 -7.02 7.21 -0.73
N VAL A 117 -7.17 5.87 -0.74
CA VAL A 117 -7.83 5.18 -1.87
C VAL A 117 -9.30 5.63 -2.00
N VAL A 118 -10.00 5.88 -0.90
CA VAL A 118 -11.38 6.40 -0.97
C VAL A 118 -11.40 7.88 -1.35
N ASP A 119 -10.61 8.73 -0.69
CA ASP A 119 -10.68 10.18 -0.83
C ASP A 119 -10.05 10.70 -2.15
N GLU A 120 -9.01 10.05 -2.69
CA GLU A 120 -8.29 10.53 -3.91
C GLU A 120 -8.51 9.68 -5.17
N VAL A 121 -8.95 8.42 -5.06
CA VAL A 121 -9.21 7.56 -6.25
C VAL A 121 -10.70 7.32 -6.49
N LEU A 122 -11.49 7.19 -5.42
CA LEU A 122 -12.94 6.93 -5.54
C LEU A 122 -13.81 8.18 -5.42
N ALA A 123 -13.42 9.17 -4.61
CA ALA A 123 -14.21 10.40 -4.40
C ALA A 123 -13.87 11.53 -5.39
N ASP A 124 -12.69 11.47 -6.00
CA ASP A 124 -12.40 12.17 -7.26
C ASP A 124 -13.14 11.40 -8.38
N GLU A 125 -14.13 12.02 -8.98
CA GLU A 125 -15.02 11.39 -9.97
C GLU A 125 -14.72 11.81 -11.40
N VAL A 126 -13.97 12.89 -11.61
CA VAL A 126 -13.64 13.48 -12.91
C VAL A 126 -12.29 12.95 -13.43
N SER A 127 -11.28 12.87 -12.56
CA SER A 127 -9.93 12.48 -12.97
C SER A 127 -9.87 11.01 -13.38
N ALA A 128 -8.98 10.69 -14.31
CA ALA A 128 -8.70 9.32 -14.72
C ALA A 128 -8.17 8.46 -13.55
N VAL A 129 -8.32 7.13 -13.68
CA VAL A 129 -7.80 6.16 -12.70
C VAL A 129 -6.47 5.62 -13.20
N ALA A 130 -5.40 5.76 -12.41
CA ALA A 130 -4.10 5.22 -12.75
C ALA A 130 -4.12 3.68 -12.83
N PRO A 131 -3.41 3.06 -13.79
CA PRO A 131 -3.29 1.61 -13.87
C PRO A 131 -2.53 1.02 -12.67
N SER A 132 -2.64 -0.29 -12.50
CA SER A 132 -1.89 -1.06 -11.50
C SER A 132 -1.68 -2.50 -11.98
N PRO A 133 -0.57 -2.79 -12.68
CA PRO A 133 -0.30 -4.10 -13.26
C PRO A 133 -0.36 -5.24 -12.23
N GLY A 134 -1.03 -6.33 -12.60
CA GLY A 134 -1.19 -7.51 -11.75
C GLY A 134 -2.12 -7.34 -10.55
N VAL A 135 -2.86 -6.22 -10.43
CA VAL A 135 -3.75 -5.91 -9.30
C VAL A 135 -5.22 -5.84 -9.73
N ASP A 136 -6.10 -6.46 -8.96
CA ASP A 136 -7.54 -6.22 -9.06
C ASP A 136 -7.92 -4.96 -8.26
N LEU A 137 -7.86 -3.80 -8.92
CA LEU A 137 -8.21 -2.51 -8.31
C LEU A 137 -9.65 -2.47 -7.78
N VAL A 138 -10.59 -3.18 -8.42
CA VAL A 138 -11.98 -3.24 -7.99
C VAL A 138 -12.10 -4.01 -6.67
N ALA A 139 -11.37 -5.13 -6.52
CA ALA A 139 -11.31 -5.86 -5.26
C ALA A 139 -10.73 -4.99 -4.13
N VAL A 140 -9.60 -4.31 -4.38
CA VAL A 140 -8.96 -3.43 -3.39
C VAL A 140 -9.90 -2.28 -2.98
N ALA A 141 -10.50 -1.57 -3.93
CA ALA A 141 -11.44 -0.49 -3.67
C ALA A 141 -12.64 -0.93 -2.80
N ARG A 142 -13.21 -2.11 -3.07
CA ARG A 142 -14.31 -2.66 -2.27
C ARG A 142 -13.87 -3.01 -0.84
N HIS A 143 -12.65 -3.51 -0.67
CA HIS A 143 -12.08 -3.77 0.66
C HIS A 143 -11.76 -2.46 1.43
N CYS A 144 -11.29 -1.41 0.76
CA CYS A 144 -11.12 -0.07 1.37
C CYS A 144 -12.45 0.50 1.87
N LEU A 145 -13.50 0.46 1.06
CA LEU A 145 -14.86 0.90 1.44
C LEU A 145 -15.41 0.07 2.63
N ALA A 146 -15.27 -1.25 2.59
CA ALA A 146 -15.73 -2.13 3.66
C ALA A 146 -14.95 -1.90 4.98
N ALA A 147 -13.64 -1.63 4.90
CA ALA A 147 -12.83 -1.30 6.06
C ALA A 147 -13.19 0.09 6.64
N GLN A 148 -13.48 1.07 5.78
CA GLN A 148 -13.89 2.42 6.19
C GLN A 148 -15.24 2.40 6.93
N GLU A 149 -16.22 1.60 6.48
CA GLU A 149 -17.51 1.45 7.19
C GLU A 149 -17.34 0.65 8.50
N GLY A 150 -16.43 -0.33 8.55
CA GLY A 150 -16.04 -1.00 9.80
C GLY A 150 -15.42 -0.03 10.83
N ARG A 151 -14.54 0.87 10.38
CA ARG A 151 -13.96 1.95 11.21
C ARG A 151 -15.01 3.01 11.60
N ARG A 152 -15.97 3.33 10.72
CA ARG A 152 -17.10 4.22 11.04
C ARG A 152 -17.86 3.80 12.29
N VAL A 153 -18.26 2.53 12.33
CA VAL A 153 -19.03 2.00 13.47
C VAL A 153 -18.21 2.02 14.76
N ARG A 154 -16.90 1.73 14.68
CA ARG A 154 -15.95 1.88 15.81
C ARG A 154 -15.90 3.34 16.28
N ASP A 155 -15.64 4.27 15.38
CA ASP A 155 -15.35 5.66 15.72
C ASP A 155 -16.62 6.43 16.15
N LEU A 156 -17.80 6.10 15.62
CA LEU A 156 -19.08 6.61 16.12
C LEU A 156 -19.39 6.12 17.55
N ARG A 157 -19.11 4.83 17.85
CA ARG A 157 -19.25 4.30 19.22
C ARG A 157 -18.31 5.00 20.20
N LEU A 158 -17.05 5.20 19.81
CA LEU A 158 -16.06 5.91 20.62
C LEU A 158 -16.43 7.40 20.79
N ALA A 159 -16.92 8.07 19.74
CA ALA A 159 -17.38 9.46 19.79
C ALA A 159 -18.62 9.61 20.67
N GLY A 160 -19.54 8.64 20.66
CA GLY A 160 -20.68 8.58 21.59
C GLY A 160 -20.23 8.47 23.05
N ALA A 161 -19.28 7.56 23.35
CA ALA A 161 -18.71 7.43 24.69
C ALA A 161 -17.96 8.71 25.13
N PHE A 162 -17.24 9.37 24.22
CA PHE A 162 -16.62 10.67 24.47
C PHE A 162 -17.67 11.74 24.79
N ALA A 163 -18.74 11.82 23.99
CA ALA A 163 -19.82 12.79 24.16
C ALA A 163 -20.55 12.61 25.50
N VAL A 164 -20.76 11.37 25.96
CA VAL A 164 -21.33 11.10 27.30
C VAL A 164 -20.47 11.72 28.41
N VAL A 165 -19.14 11.56 28.37
CA VAL A 165 -18.25 12.22 29.34
C VAL A 165 -18.27 13.74 29.17
N ALA A 166 -18.23 14.23 27.93
CA ALA A 166 -18.23 15.67 27.62
C ALA A 166 -19.50 16.39 28.13
N VAL A 167 -20.67 15.75 28.06
CA VAL A 167 -21.95 16.32 28.50
C VAL A 167 -22.16 16.19 30.01
N LEU A 168 -21.72 15.09 30.62
CA LEU A 168 -21.92 14.86 32.06
C LEU A 168 -20.87 15.57 32.92
N ALA A 169 -19.60 15.56 32.52
CA ALA A 169 -18.52 16.16 33.29
C ALA A 169 -17.32 16.51 32.38
N PRO A 170 -17.31 17.67 31.69
CA PRO A 170 -16.32 18.00 30.66
C PRO A 170 -14.85 17.85 31.10
N LEU A 171 -14.49 18.28 32.32
CA LEU A 171 -13.11 18.19 32.80
C LEU A 171 -12.66 16.73 33.07
N TRP A 172 -13.59 15.79 33.19
CA TRP A 172 -13.26 14.37 33.33
C TRP A 172 -12.75 13.74 32.03
N LEU A 173 -12.84 14.44 30.88
CA LEU A 173 -12.09 14.05 29.67
C LEU A 173 -10.58 14.11 29.91
N LEU A 174 -10.08 15.07 30.70
CA LEU A 174 -8.65 15.13 31.08
C LEU A 174 -8.28 13.94 31.97
N PHE A 175 -9.14 13.57 32.91
CA PHE A 175 -8.97 12.37 33.73
C PHE A 175 -8.93 11.10 32.86
N SER A 176 -9.87 10.92 31.94
CA SER A 176 -9.90 9.80 31.00
C SER A 176 -8.67 9.75 30.09
N ALA A 177 -8.17 10.91 29.64
CA ALA A 177 -6.93 11.00 28.86
C ALA A 177 -5.71 10.54 29.69
N VAL A 178 -5.59 10.99 30.94
CA VAL A 178 -4.52 10.56 31.87
C VAL A 178 -4.64 9.07 32.21
N PHE A 179 -5.86 8.56 32.45
CA PHE A 179 -6.13 7.14 32.67
C PHE A 179 -5.62 6.29 31.49
N LEU A 180 -6.00 6.67 30.27
CA LEU A 180 -5.62 5.97 29.04
C LEU A 180 -4.12 6.10 28.74
N LEU A 181 -3.50 7.24 29.06
CA LEU A 181 -2.05 7.44 28.92
C LEU A 181 -1.26 6.57 29.89
N ILE A 182 -1.66 6.50 31.16
CA ILE A 182 -1.01 5.69 32.19
C ILE A 182 -1.19 4.20 31.89
N THR A 183 -2.43 3.74 31.66
CA THR A 183 -2.69 2.33 31.32
C THR A 183 -2.03 1.93 30.00
N GLY A 184 -2.01 2.81 29.00
CA GLY A 184 -1.26 2.65 27.76
C GLY A 184 0.25 2.52 27.99
N TRP A 185 0.86 3.40 28.79
CA TRP A 185 2.31 3.39 29.07
C TRP A 185 2.74 2.13 29.85
N LEU A 186 2.00 1.76 30.91
CA LEU A 186 2.25 0.51 31.64
C LEU A 186 1.91 -0.74 30.80
N GLY A 187 0.90 -0.65 29.94
CA GLY A 187 0.45 -1.69 29.02
C GLY A 187 1.34 -1.88 27.78
N ARG A 188 2.37 -1.06 27.56
CA ARG A 188 3.33 -1.30 26.46
C ARG A 188 3.99 -2.66 26.63
N THR A 189 3.81 -3.50 25.62
CA THR A 189 4.56 -4.73 25.40
C THR A 189 6.02 -4.34 25.16
N ARG A 190 6.93 -4.80 26.02
CA ARG A 190 8.37 -4.63 25.77
C ARG A 190 8.78 -5.68 24.75
N VAL A 191 9.17 -5.24 23.56
CA VAL A 191 9.72 -6.13 22.52
C VAL A 191 11.00 -6.76 23.06
N SER A 192 10.95 -8.05 23.41
CA SER A 192 12.14 -8.76 23.85
C SER A 192 13.03 -9.04 22.65
N LEU A 193 14.23 -8.43 22.63
CA LEU A 193 15.24 -8.65 21.59
C LEU A 193 15.73 -10.11 21.53
N THR A 194 15.42 -10.92 22.55
CA THR A 194 15.80 -12.34 22.64
C THR A 194 14.89 -13.29 21.86
N THR A 195 13.69 -12.87 21.43
CA THR A 195 12.73 -13.72 20.72
C THR A 195 12.54 -13.28 19.28
N ARG A 196 13.49 -13.65 18.41
CA ARG A 196 13.34 -13.51 16.95
C ARG A 196 12.32 -14.55 16.43
N GLY A 197 11.05 -14.17 16.36
CA GLY A 197 10.03 -14.90 15.58
C GLY A 197 8.76 -15.34 16.33
N LEU A 198 8.76 -15.35 17.66
CA LEU A 198 7.55 -15.65 18.46
C LEU A 198 7.26 -14.49 19.41
N GLN A 199 6.12 -13.82 19.17
CA GLN A 199 5.65 -12.66 19.95
C GLN A 199 5.22 -13.13 21.35
N GLN A 200 6.18 -13.21 22.27
CA GLN A 200 5.99 -13.86 23.56
C GLN A 200 5.01 -13.09 24.44
N SER A 201 4.04 -13.84 25.01
CA SER A 201 2.80 -13.38 25.65
C SER A 201 2.87 -12.04 26.41
N GLY A 202 2.01 -11.09 26.01
CA GLY A 202 1.76 -9.82 26.69
C GLY A 202 1.10 -9.92 28.09
N SER A 203 1.11 -11.09 28.74
CA SER A 203 0.56 -11.31 30.09
C SER A 203 1.12 -10.34 31.14
N GLY A 204 2.44 -10.09 31.12
CA GLY A 204 3.10 -9.10 31.98
C GLY A 204 2.75 -7.64 31.63
N ALA A 205 2.18 -7.37 30.45
CA ALA A 205 1.68 -6.04 30.07
C ALA A 205 0.22 -5.86 30.50
N LEU A 206 -0.64 -6.84 30.23
CA LEU A 206 -2.03 -6.87 30.67
C LEU A 206 -2.19 -6.75 32.20
N THR A 207 -1.37 -7.47 32.96
CA THR A 207 -1.38 -7.38 34.44
C THR A 207 -1.00 -5.98 34.93
N ARG A 208 0.07 -5.38 34.40
CA ARG A 208 0.47 -3.99 34.74
C ARG A 208 -0.60 -2.97 34.34
N ALA A 209 -1.21 -3.11 33.16
CA ALA A 209 -2.30 -2.25 32.71
C ALA A 209 -3.55 -2.39 33.59
N GLY A 210 -3.92 -3.62 33.98
CA GLY A 210 -5.06 -3.89 34.86
C GLY A 210 -4.87 -3.35 36.28
N VAL A 211 -3.66 -3.48 36.85
CA VAL A 211 -3.32 -2.85 38.15
C VAL A 211 -3.39 -1.34 38.05
N ALA A 212 -2.84 -0.74 36.98
CA ALA A 212 -2.92 0.70 36.76
C ALA A 212 -4.36 1.19 36.60
N ALA A 213 -5.20 0.44 35.85
CA ALA A 213 -6.62 0.75 35.69
C ALA A 213 -7.36 0.72 37.04
N GLY A 214 -7.12 -0.31 37.87
CA GLY A 214 -7.71 -0.41 39.21
C GLY A 214 -7.30 0.74 40.14
N VAL A 215 -6.00 1.10 40.16
CA VAL A 215 -5.50 2.26 40.93
C VAL A 215 -6.14 3.55 40.44
N MET A 216 -6.22 3.76 39.13
CA MET A 216 -6.87 4.95 38.56
C MET A 216 -8.37 5.00 38.87
N THR A 217 -9.10 3.88 38.84
CA THR A 217 -10.51 3.83 39.25
C THR A 217 -10.68 4.19 40.73
N VAL A 218 -9.83 3.71 41.64
CA VAL A 218 -9.87 4.12 43.06
C VAL A 218 -9.57 5.61 43.21
N TYR A 219 -8.57 6.12 42.49
CA TYR A 219 -8.23 7.54 42.48
C TYR A 219 -9.37 8.42 41.90
N ALA A 220 -10.14 7.91 40.94
CA ALA A 220 -11.35 8.56 40.43
C ALA A 220 -12.37 8.80 41.55
N PHE A 221 -12.72 7.78 42.33
CA PHE A 221 -13.66 7.92 43.44
C PHE A 221 -13.15 8.88 44.52
N TYR A 222 -11.85 8.84 44.85
CA TYR A 222 -11.23 9.79 45.77
C TYR A 222 -11.31 11.24 45.26
N LEU A 223 -10.99 11.47 43.98
CA LEU A 223 -11.04 12.79 43.35
C LEU A 223 -12.46 13.34 43.30
N ALA A 224 -13.43 12.52 42.88
CA ALA A 224 -14.86 12.88 42.85
C ALA A 224 -15.40 13.27 44.23
N ASN A 225 -15.10 12.47 45.27
CA ASN A 225 -15.50 12.76 46.63
C ASN A 225 -14.87 14.07 47.15
N SER A 226 -13.59 14.31 46.82
CA SER A 226 -12.87 15.54 47.21
C SER A 226 -13.45 16.79 46.52
N LEU A 227 -13.81 16.68 45.23
CA LEU A 227 -14.46 17.75 44.48
C LEU A 227 -15.89 18.01 44.98
N ALA A 228 -16.65 16.95 45.32
CA ALA A 228 -18.00 17.08 45.89
C ALA A 228 -18.02 17.66 47.31
N ALA A 229 -16.95 17.47 48.09
CA ALA A 229 -16.78 18.10 49.41
C ALA A 229 -16.46 19.60 49.31
N SER A 230 -15.99 20.07 48.15
CA SER A 230 -15.84 21.50 47.88
C SER A 230 -17.22 22.06 47.52
N SER A 231 -17.68 23.10 48.23
CA SER A 231 -19.05 23.66 48.14
C SER A 231 -19.35 24.41 46.83
N LEU A 232 -19.15 23.74 45.69
CA LEU A 232 -19.34 24.23 44.34
C LEU A 232 -20.80 24.04 43.92
N SER A 233 -21.46 25.13 43.52
CA SER A 233 -22.83 25.14 43.03
C SER A 233 -22.89 25.54 41.54
N GLY A 234 -23.99 25.20 40.87
CA GLY A 234 -24.23 25.59 39.47
C GLY A 234 -23.16 25.11 38.49
N PHE A 235 -22.72 26.01 37.60
CA PHE A 235 -21.84 25.69 36.48
C PHE A 235 -20.49 25.04 36.89
N PRO A 236 -19.72 25.54 37.87
CA PRO A 236 -18.52 24.85 38.38
C PRO A 236 -18.77 23.41 38.84
N SER A 237 -19.92 23.15 39.48
CA SER A 237 -20.29 21.81 39.98
C SER A 237 -20.51 20.81 38.83
N TRP A 238 -21.15 21.26 37.74
CA TRP A 238 -21.30 20.47 36.51
C TRP A 238 -19.95 20.28 35.80
N LEU A 239 -19.20 21.36 35.59
CA LEU A 239 -17.93 21.36 34.84
C LEU A 239 -16.89 20.40 35.45
N LEU A 240 -16.79 20.39 36.79
CA LEU A 240 -15.91 19.51 37.57
C LEU A 240 -16.53 18.14 37.88
N GLY A 241 -17.80 17.90 37.54
CA GLY A 241 -18.51 16.67 37.88
C GLY A 241 -18.65 16.44 39.39
N ALA A 242 -18.80 17.50 40.19
CA ALA A 242 -18.91 17.46 41.65
C ALA A 242 -20.36 17.19 42.16
N TYR A 243 -21.35 17.30 41.27
CA TYR A 243 -22.76 17.05 41.58
C TYR A 243 -23.04 15.57 41.92
N LEU A 244 -24.07 15.30 42.73
CA LEU A 244 -24.46 13.94 43.17
C LEU A 244 -23.27 13.11 43.71
N ALA A 245 -22.49 13.72 44.61
CA ALA A 245 -21.25 13.15 45.18
C ALA A 245 -20.17 12.76 44.15
N GLY A 246 -20.26 13.32 42.93
CA GLY A 246 -19.39 13.01 41.78
C GLY A 246 -19.50 11.60 41.22
N ILE A 247 -20.45 10.79 41.71
CA ILE A 247 -20.71 9.43 41.23
C ILE A 247 -20.99 9.40 39.71
N PRO A 248 -21.82 10.30 39.13
CA PRO A 248 -22.08 10.27 37.69
C PRO A 248 -20.82 10.52 36.84
N ALA A 249 -19.91 11.37 37.31
CA ALA A 249 -18.67 11.69 36.60
C ALA A 249 -17.67 10.52 36.61
N VAL A 250 -17.56 9.81 37.73
CA VAL A 250 -16.76 8.57 37.83
C VAL A 250 -17.34 7.48 36.93
N LEU A 251 -18.65 7.25 37.00
CA LEU A 251 -19.31 6.22 36.18
C LEU A 251 -19.22 6.53 34.68
N ALA A 252 -19.40 7.79 34.29
CA ALA A 252 -19.25 8.22 32.90
C ALA A 252 -17.81 8.03 32.40
N SER A 253 -16.80 8.51 33.14
CA SER A 253 -15.39 8.45 32.71
C SER A 253 -14.85 7.02 32.69
N VAL A 254 -14.96 6.28 33.78
CA VAL A 254 -14.49 4.89 33.88
C VAL A 254 -15.29 3.98 32.93
N GLY A 255 -16.60 4.18 32.84
CA GLY A 255 -17.48 3.47 31.91
C GLY A 255 -17.10 3.72 30.45
N ALA A 256 -16.85 4.97 30.06
CA ALA A 256 -16.40 5.32 28.71
C ALA A 256 -15.04 4.72 28.37
N VAL A 257 -14.08 4.72 29.30
CA VAL A 257 -12.77 4.08 29.11
C VAL A 257 -12.89 2.56 28.92
N LEU A 258 -13.68 1.88 29.76
CA LEU A 258 -13.92 0.44 29.62
C LEU A 258 -14.66 0.10 28.32
N PHE A 259 -15.67 0.90 27.95
CA PHE A 259 -16.40 0.76 26.69
C PHE A 259 -15.50 1.01 25.48
N ALA A 260 -14.59 1.99 25.55
CA ALA A 260 -13.63 2.28 24.51
C ALA A 260 -12.66 1.11 24.30
N TYR A 261 -12.07 0.59 25.38
CA TYR A 261 -11.20 -0.58 25.33
C TYR A 261 -11.93 -1.79 24.74
N ALA A 262 -13.15 -2.08 25.21
CA ALA A 262 -13.96 -3.18 24.69
C ALA A 262 -14.37 -2.99 23.21
N THR A 263 -14.53 -1.74 22.74
CA THR A 263 -14.84 -1.43 21.34
C THR A 263 -13.62 -1.63 20.43
N VAL A 264 -12.44 -1.19 20.87
CA VAL A 264 -11.16 -1.39 20.16
C VAL A 264 -10.79 -2.88 20.11
N VAL A 265 -10.88 -3.59 21.25
CA VAL A 265 -10.65 -5.05 21.32
C VAL A 265 -11.55 -5.82 20.36
N ARG A 266 -12.86 -5.53 20.33
CA ARG A 266 -13.78 -6.21 19.40
C ARG A 266 -13.39 -5.94 17.95
N HIS A 267 -13.13 -4.69 17.58
CA HIS A 267 -12.70 -4.32 16.23
C HIS A 267 -11.40 -5.02 15.82
N ASP A 268 -10.39 -5.04 16.69
CA ASP A 268 -9.10 -5.71 16.42
C ASP A 268 -9.27 -7.24 16.26
N LEU A 269 -10.13 -7.87 17.08
CA LEU A 269 -10.43 -9.30 17.00
C LEU A 269 -11.26 -9.66 15.77
N ASP A 270 -12.26 -8.85 15.42
CA ASP A 270 -13.07 -9.04 14.22
C ASP A 270 -12.23 -8.87 12.96
N THR A 271 -11.29 -7.91 12.94
CA THR A 271 -10.32 -7.74 11.85
C THR A 271 -9.33 -8.91 11.76
N ASP A 272 -8.69 -9.35 12.85
CA ASP A 272 -7.77 -10.51 12.82
C ASP A 272 -8.51 -11.80 12.40
N ARG A 273 -9.74 -12.01 12.89
CA ARG A 273 -10.62 -13.12 12.45
C ARG A 273 -10.98 -13.00 10.96
N MET A 274 -11.30 -11.81 10.47
CA MET A 274 -11.60 -11.58 9.05
C MET A 274 -10.39 -11.90 8.18
N LEU A 275 -9.18 -11.43 8.53
CA LEU A 275 -7.96 -11.72 7.79
C LEU A 275 -7.68 -13.24 7.75
N ARG A 276 -7.76 -13.95 8.89
CA ARG A 276 -7.59 -15.42 8.96
C ARG A 276 -8.62 -16.21 8.16
N THR A 277 -9.87 -15.75 8.10
CA THR A 277 -10.98 -16.51 7.49
C THR A 277 -11.23 -16.19 6.03
N THR A 278 -10.73 -15.04 5.54
CA THR A 278 -11.00 -14.52 4.20
C THR A 278 -9.74 -14.30 3.35
N MET A 279 -8.64 -13.80 3.94
CA MET A 279 -7.43 -13.38 3.21
C MET A 279 -6.34 -14.47 3.11
N THR A 280 -6.66 -15.72 3.45
CA THR A 280 -5.79 -16.87 3.11
C THR A 280 -5.79 -17.12 1.61
N ARG A 281 -4.63 -17.42 1.03
CA ARG A 281 -4.42 -17.64 -0.42
C ARG A 281 -5.47 -18.53 -1.11
N GLU A 282 -5.92 -19.60 -0.44
CA GLU A 282 -6.93 -20.53 -0.98
C GLU A 282 -8.37 -19.97 -0.98
N LYS A 283 -8.70 -19.09 -0.03
CA LYS A 283 -10.08 -18.62 0.19
C LYS A 283 -10.35 -17.28 -0.47
N PHE A 284 -9.32 -16.43 -0.59
CA PHE A 284 -9.42 -15.11 -1.20
C PHE A 284 -10.03 -15.13 -2.62
N PRO A 285 -9.51 -15.91 -3.60
CA PRO A 285 -10.07 -15.94 -4.95
C PRO A 285 -11.42 -16.66 -5.07
N ARG A 286 -11.84 -17.41 -4.03
CA ARG A 286 -13.09 -18.18 -4.01
C ARG A 286 -14.26 -17.46 -3.35
N ARG A 287 -14.01 -16.32 -2.68
CA ARG A 287 -15.07 -15.55 -1.99
C ARG A 287 -15.61 -14.45 -2.89
N PRO A 288 -16.92 -14.13 -2.79
CA PRO A 288 -17.43 -12.89 -3.37
C PRO A 288 -16.76 -11.68 -2.70
N PRO A 289 -16.48 -10.59 -3.45
CA PRO A 289 -16.01 -9.34 -2.88
C PRO A 289 -16.98 -8.80 -1.82
N PRO A 290 -16.50 -7.99 -0.86
CA PRO A 290 -17.37 -7.46 0.19
C PRO A 290 -18.47 -6.56 -0.39
N PRO A 291 -19.63 -6.48 0.30
CA PRO A 291 -20.68 -5.55 -0.08
C PRO A 291 -20.20 -4.10 0.08
N VAL A 292 -20.58 -3.25 -0.87
CA VAL A 292 -20.30 -1.81 -0.83
C VAL A 292 -21.54 -1.03 -0.38
N PRO A 293 -21.38 0.19 0.17
CA PRO A 293 -22.51 1.07 0.44
C PRO A 293 -23.33 1.32 -0.83
N ARG A 294 -24.65 1.28 -0.73
CA ARG A 294 -25.58 1.52 -1.86
C ARG A 294 -25.64 3.01 -2.17
N ARG A 295 -24.65 3.53 -2.89
CA ARG A 295 -24.57 4.89 -3.40
C ARG A 295 -24.23 4.85 -4.89
N GLU A 296 -24.91 5.67 -5.67
CA GLU A 296 -24.79 5.69 -7.13
C GLU A 296 -23.38 6.05 -7.58
N TRP A 297 -22.79 7.10 -7.01
CA TRP A 297 -21.41 7.52 -7.29
C TRP A 297 -20.37 6.40 -7.06
N ILE A 298 -20.54 5.58 -6.01
CA ILE A 298 -19.66 4.44 -5.74
C ILE A 298 -19.81 3.38 -6.83
N ALA A 299 -21.03 3.10 -7.29
CA ALA A 299 -21.28 2.14 -8.35
C ALA A 299 -20.67 2.61 -9.69
N ASN A 300 -20.89 3.88 -10.04
CA ASN A 300 -20.38 4.50 -11.26
C ASN A 300 -18.83 4.54 -11.24
N ARG A 301 -18.22 5.02 -10.16
CA ARG A 301 -16.75 5.07 -10.06
C ARG A 301 -16.11 3.69 -10.03
N LEU A 302 -16.73 2.68 -9.42
CA LEU A 302 -16.24 1.29 -9.52
C LEU A 302 -16.33 0.72 -10.94
N ALA A 303 -17.25 1.21 -11.78
CA ALA A 303 -17.27 0.89 -13.20
C ALA A 303 -16.12 1.56 -13.95
N VAL A 304 -15.81 2.83 -13.67
CA VAL A 304 -14.63 3.55 -14.21
C VAL A 304 -13.33 2.85 -13.81
N VAL A 305 -13.15 2.50 -12.53
CA VAL A 305 -11.97 1.75 -12.03
C VAL A 305 -11.83 0.40 -12.74
N LYS A 306 -12.95 -0.27 -13.06
CA LYS A 306 -12.93 -1.50 -13.87
C LYS A 306 -12.52 -1.22 -15.33
N ALA A 307 -13.09 -0.20 -15.95
CA ALA A 307 -12.78 0.18 -17.33
C ALA A 307 -11.29 0.56 -17.48
N ALA A 308 -10.73 1.30 -16.52
CA ALA A 308 -9.30 1.66 -16.47
C ALA A 308 -8.38 0.45 -16.29
N ARG A 309 -8.76 -0.52 -15.43
CA ARG A 309 -8.03 -1.79 -15.29
C ARG A 309 -7.98 -2.57 -16.60
N ASP A 310 -9.12 -2.68 -17.28
CA ASP A 310 -9.26 -3.45 -18.52
C ASP A 310 -8.93 -2.59 -19.77
N GLY A 311 -8.38 -1.38 -19.59
CA GLY A 311 -8.21 -0.34 -20.61
C GLY A 311 -6.78 -0.21 -21.16
N ASN A 312 -6.67 0.27 -22.41
CA ASN A 312 -5.40 0.55 -23.10
C ASN A 312 -4.99 2.03 -23.06
N VAL A 313 -5.73 2.91 -22.38
CA VAL A 313 -5.37 4.33 -22.20
C VAL A 313 -4.83 4.57 -20.80
N THR A 314 -3.88 5.49 -20.67
CA THR A 314 -3.45 6.05 -19.38
C THR A 314 -3.29 7.55 -19.52
N VAL A 315 -4.31 8.26 -19.02
CA VAL A 315 -4.30 9.72 -18.90
C VAL A 315 -3.55 10.07 -17.61
N TYR A 316 -2.47 10.83 -17.70
CA TYR A 316 -1.62 11.19 -16.57
C TYR A 316 -1.72 12.69 -16.25
N SER A 317 -1.48 13.04 -14.99
CA SER A 317 -1.38 14.43 -14.54
C SER A 317 0.09 14.85 -14.35
N GLY A 318 0.41 16.08 -14.71
CA GLY A 318 1.76 16.65 -14.53
C GLY A 318 2.80 16.08 -15.51
N PHE A 319 4.07 16.04 -15.08
CA PHE A 319 5.19 15.80 -16.01
C PHE A 319 5.43 14.33 -16.41
N SER A 320 5.07 13.35 -15.56
CA SER A 320 5.48 11.95 -15.78
C SER A 320 4.33 11.12 -16.34
N PRO A 321 4.48 10.50 -17.54
CA PRO A 321 3.41 9.71 -18.13
C PRO A 321 3.17 8.37 -17.42
N PHE A 322 4.15 7.87 -16.67
CA PHE A 322 4.17 6.51 -16.15
C PHE A 322 3.56 6.37 -14.75
N VAL A 323 2.49 7.12 -14.46
CA VAL A 323 1.74 7.01 -13.19
C VAL A 323 1.19 5.59 -13.01
N GLY A 324 1.46 4.98 -11.85
CA GLY A 324 1.10 3.59 -11.55
C GLY A 324 2.16 2.54 -11.89
N TYR A 325 3.34 2.94 -12.36
CA TYR A 325 4.46 2.04 -12.68
C TYR A 325 5.73 2.30 -11.85
N ALA A 326 5.67 3.21 -10.88
CA ALA A 326 6.79 3.83 -10.17
C ALA A 326 7.71 4.67 -11.07
N ALA A 327 8.61 5.43 -10.44
CA ALA A 327 9.56 6.30 -11.13
C ALA A 327 10.48 5.50 -12.08
N VAL A 328 10.93 6.18 -13.15
CA VAL A 328 11.89 5.65 -14.13
C VAL A 328 13.15 5.18 -13.42
N SER A 329 13.53 3.91 -13.62
CA SER A 329 14.78 3.35 -13.11
C SER A 329 15.94 3.48 -14.10
N LEU A 330 15.65 3.48 -15.41
CA LEU A 330 16.60 3.72 -16.49
C LEU A 330 15.83 4.11 -17.76
N ASP A 331 16.20 5.22 -18.40
CA ASP A 331 15.75 5.56 -19.77
C ASP A 331 16.92 5.29 -20.73
N TRP A 332 16.64 4.66 -21.87
CA TRP A 332 17.60 4.40 -22.93
C TRP A 332 17.02 4.86 -24.28
N PRO A 333 17.19 6.14 -24.63
CA PRO A 333 16.88 6.64 -25.97
C PRO A 333 17.92 6.18 -26.99
N PHE A 334 17.47 5.89 -28.20
CA PHE A 334 18.28 5.31 -29.27
C PHE A 334 17.76 5.77 -30.64
N ALA A 335 18.67 6.05 -31.59
CA ALA A 335 18.32 6.59 -32.90
C ALA A 335 19.20 5.99 -34.00
N VAL A 336 18.57 5.49 -35.06
CA VAL A 336 19.22 4.73 -36.14
C VAL A 336 18.91 5.36 -37.49
N PRO A 337 19.91 5.81 -38.27
CA PRO A 337 19.68 6.24 -39.65
C PRO A 337 19.30 5.01 -40.50
N LEU A 338 18.18 5.09 -41.22
CA LEU A 338 17.70 4.03 -42.11
C LEU A 338 18.41 4.15 -43.46
N LEU A 339 19.61 3.59 -43.52
CA LEU A 339 20.44 3.48 -44.71
C LEU A 339 20.19 2.11 -45.39
N PRO A 340 20.21 2.01 -46.73
CA PRO A 340 20.27 0.73 -47.41
C PRO A 340 21.53 -0.05 -47.00
N ALA A 341 21.43 -1.38 -46.96
CA ALA A 341 22.60 -2.23 -46.79
C ALA A 341 23.53 -2.16 -48.01
N ASP A 342 24.84 -2.12 -47.77
CA ASP A 342 25.84 -2.26 -48.83
C ASP A 342 25.86 -3.70 -49.35
N ASP A 343 25.92 -3.88 -50.68
CA ASP A 343 26.05 -5.19 -51.30
C ASP A 343 27.40 -5.86 -50.94
N PRO A 344 27.43 -7.20 -50.76
CA PRO A 344 28.70 -7.92 -50.78
C PRO A 344 29.38 -7.70 -52.14
N VAL A 345 30.66 -7.31 -52.08
CA VAL A 345 31.44 -6.58 -53.12
C VAL A 345 31.60 -7.28 -54.49
N ASP A 346 30.95 -8.43 -54.73
CA ASP A 346 31.24 -9.34 -55.86
C ASP A 346 30.05 -9.60 -56.82
N THR A 347 28.89 -8.96 -56.60
CA THR A 347 27.76 -9.02 -57.54
C THR A 347 27.33 -7.63 -58.01
N GLY A 348 27.65 -7.29 -59.27
CA GLY A 348 27.29 -6.02 -59.92
C GLY A 348 25.80 -5.81 -60.23
N THR A 349 24.92 -6.34 -59.38
CA THR A 349 23.49 -6.04 -59.40
C THR A 349 23.28 -4.68 -58.76
N ARG A 350 22.32 -3.90 -59.26
CA ARG A 350 21.98 -2.61 -58.66
C ARG A 350 21.33 -2.89 -57.31
N ALA A 351 21.88 -2.34 -56.22
CA ALA A 351 21.36 -2.52 -54.86
C ALA A 351 19.82 -2.40 -54.85
N ALA A 352 19.16 -3.45 -54.32
CA ALA A 352 17.71 -3.44 -54.17
C ALA A 352 17.34 -2.32 -53.19
N GLU A 353 16.38 -1.46 -53.56
CA GLU A 353 15.90 -0.45 -52.61
C GLU A 353 15.27 -1.17 -51.41
N PRO A 354 15.58 -0.77 -50.16
CA PRO A 354 15.05 -1.43 -48.97
C PRO A 354 13.52 -1.45 -48.96
N GLU A 355 12.94 -2.54 -48.46
CA GLU A 355 11.49 -2.66 -48.36
C GLU A 355 10.96 -1.63 -47.36
N ALA A 356 10.16 -0.69 -47.86
CA ALA A 356 9.55 0.34 -47.03
C ALA A 356 8.57 -0.28 -46.03
N PHE A 357 8.62 0.18 -44.78
CA PHE A 357 7.82 -0.35 -43.68
C PHE A 357 7.12 0.76 -42.88
N THR A 358 6.01 0.40 -42.25
CA THR A 358 5.31 1.24 -41.27
C THR A 358 5.80 0.97 -39.85
N VAL A 359 5.68 1.96 -38.96
CA VAL A 359 5.96 1.78 -37.52
C VAL A 359 5.10 0.67 -36.91
N VAL A 360 3.90 0.47 -37.44
CA VAL A 360 2.95 -0.59 -37.04
C VAL A 360 3.56 -1.97 -37.27
N GLU A 361 4.08 -2.26 -38.47
CA GLU A 361 4.74 -3.54 -38.77
C GLU A 361 5.94 -3.81 -37.83
N LEU A 362 6.72 -2.78 -37.49
CA LEU A 362 7.84 -2.92 -36.57
C LEU A 362 7.37 -3.26 -35.15
N VAL A 363 6.36 -2.55 -34.65
CA VAL A 363 5.76 -2.81 -33.32
C VAL A 363 5.14 -4.20 -33.28
N ASP A 364 4.40 -4.60 -34.32
CA ASP A 364 3.79 -5.92 -34.45
C ASP A 364 4.85 -7.03 -34.42
N HIS A 365 5.96 -6.85 -35.16
CA HIS A 365 7.07 -7.79 -35.15
C HIS A 365 7.74 -7.89 -33.77
N VAL A 366 8.03 -6.76 -33.12
CA VAL A 366 8.61 -6.75 -31.76
C VAL A 366 7.66 -7.38 -30.74
N ARG A 367 6.37 -7.06 -30.81
CA ARG A 367 5.30 -7.63 -29.96
C ARG A 367 5.27 -9.15 -30.10
N GLU A 368 5.27 -9.66 -31.32
CA GLU A 368 5.22 -11.11 -31.59
C GLU A 368 6.52 -11.81 -31.17
N LYS A 369 7.68 -11.22 -31.43
CA LYS A 369 8.98 -11.76 -30.98
C LYS A 369 9.07 -11.88 -29.45
N LEU A 370 8.60 -10.86 -28.71
CA LEU A 370 8.56 -10.88 -27.25
C LEU A 370 7.58 -11.95 -26.72
N ARG A 371 6.39 -12.06 -27.31
CA ARG A 371 5.41 -13.13 -26.99
C ARG A 371 5.97 -14.53 -27.28
N ALA A 372 6.67 -14.71 -28.40
CA ALA A 372 7.30 -15.99 -28.74
C ALA A 372 8.46 -16.37 -27.79
N VAL A 373 9.19 -15.40 -27.24
CA VAL A 373 10.18 -15.65 -26.17
C VAL A 373 9.50 -16.11 -24.88
N ALA A 374 8.40 -15.46 -24.48
CA ALA A 374 7.61 -15.88 -23.31
C ALA A 374 7.06 -17.31 -23.49
N ALA A 375 6.47 -17.62 -24.65
CA ALA A 375 5.88 -18.91 -24.95
C ALA A 375 6.88 -20.08 -24.87
N ARG A 376 8.07 -19.94 -25.49
CA ARG A 376 9.13 -20.97 -25.42
C ARG A 376 9.60 -21.24 -23.99
N THR A 377 9.62 -20.22 -23.15
CA THR A 377 10.04 -20.35 -21.74
C THR A 377 9.01 -21.14 -20.91
N GLY A 378 7.76 -21.27 -21.37
CA GLY A 378 6.68 -21.97 -20.66
C GLY A 378 6.46 -23.44 -21.04
N THR A 379 7.07 -23.94 -22.14
CA THR A 379 6.84 -25.32 -22.61
C THR A 379 7.84 -26.34 -22.06
N ASP A 380 9.07 -25.89 -21.74
CA ASP A 380 10.16 -26.79 -21.32
C ASP A 380 10.02 -27.26 -19.86
N GLY A 381 9.03 -26.73 -19.11
CA GLY A 381 8.73 -27.13 -17.73
C GLY A 381 7.94 -28.44 -17.57
N THR A 382 7.71 -29.20 -18.65
CA THR A 382 6.83 -30.39 -18.62
C THR A 382 7.56 -31.73 -18.46
N ASP A 383 8.88 -31.78 -18.65
CA ASP A 383 9.69 -32.99 -18.46
C ASP A 383 10.41 -32.99 -17.10
N GLY A 384 10.16 -34.04 -16.30
CA GLY A 384 10.43 -34.08 -14.86
C GLY A 384 11.90 -34.24 -14.42
N THR A 385 12.80 -33.38 -14.87
CA THR A 385 14.18 -33.27 -14.37
C THR A 385 14.40 -31.95 -13.66
N ALA A 386 14.60 -32.01 -12.34
CA ALA A 386 14.77 -30.84 -11.48
C ALA A 386 16.17 -30.22 -11.60
N ASP A 387 16.42 -29.51 -12.69
CA ASP A 387 17.58 -28.60 -12.80
C ASP A 387 17.13 -27.13 -12.78
N ASN A 388 17.93 -26.26 -12.16
CA ASN A 388 17.43 -25.05 -11.50
C ASN A 388 17.57 -23.78 -12.35
N ASP A 389 17.02 -23.75 -13.57
CA ASP A 389 16.91 -22.51 -14.36
C ASP A 389 15.47 -21.92 -14.28
N PRO A 390 15.26 -20.78 -13.60
CA PRO A 390 13.91 -20.28 -13.31
C PRO A 390 13.33 -19.51 -14.49
N GLU A 391 12.52 -20.19 -15.31
CA GLU A 391 11.08 -19.94 -15.54
C GLU A 391 10.53 -18.50 -15.34
N THR A 392 11.24 -17.45 -15.78
CA THR A 392 10.94 -16.05 -15.40
C THR A 392 10.42 -15.14 -16.51
N LEU A 393 10.29 -15.63 -17.75
CA LEU A 393 9.57 -14.92 -18.84
C LEU A 393 8.20 -15.55 -19.17
N GLY A 394 7.83 -16.67 -18.56
CA GLY A 394 6.52 -17.32 -18.79
C GLY A 394 5.32 -16.52 -18.29
N SER A 395 5.52 -15.56 -17.36
CA SER A 395 4.48 -14.64 -16.87
C SER A 395 4.43 -13.30 -17.61
N LEU A 396 5.24 -13.10 -18.66
CA LEU A 396 5.37 -11.84 -19.39
C LEU A 396 4.06 -11.48 -20.12
N THR A 397 3.54 -10.28 -19.84
CA THR A 397 2.37 -9.70 -20.51
C THR A 397 2.80 -8.53 -21.39
N VAL A 398 2.50 -8.61 -22.69
CA VAL A 398 2.69 -7.51 -23.65
C VAL A 398 1.35 -6.89 -24.02
N GLU A 399 1.19 -5.61 -23.69
CA GLU A 399 0.01 -4.80 -24.00
C GLU A 399 0.39 -3.55 -24.79
N ASP A 400 -0.53 -3.08 -25.62
CA ASP A 400 -0.43 -1.79 -26.29
C ASP A 400 -1.10 -0.74 -25.41
N ARG A 401 -0.36 0.32 -25.05
CA ARG A 401 -0.86 1.37 -24.15
C ARG A 401 -0.61 2.76 -24.73
N VAL A 402 -1.64 3.59 -24.74
CA VAL A 402 -1.57 5.00 -25.13
C VAL A 402 -1.46 5.85 -23.86
N PHE A 403 -0.38 6.61 -23.76
CA PHE A 403 -0.17 7.62 -22.73
C PHE A 403 -0.55 9.00 -23.28
N VAL A 404 -1.28 9.78 -22.48
CA VAL A 404 -1.72 11.13 -22.86
C VAL A 404 -1.81 12.05 -21.66
N ASP A 405 -1.41 13.31 -21.85
CA ASP A 405 -1.47 14.37 -20.83
C ASP A 405 -2.91 14.82 -20.60
N GLY A 406 -3.37 14.72 -19.35
CA GLY A 406 -4.73 15.06 -18.94
C GLY A 406 -5.15 16.51 -19.15
N THR A 407 -4.19 17.43 -19.33
CA THR A 407 -4.46 18.84 -19.67
C THR A 407 -4.73 19.06 -21.17
N THR A 408 -4.45 18.07 -22.02
CA THR A 408 -4.48 18.23 -23.49
C THR A 408 -5.65 17.54 -24.19
N ILE A 409 -6.51 16.86 -23.44
CA ILE A 409 -7.59 16.04 -24.00
C ILE A 409 -8.98 16.70 -24.02
N GLY A 410 -9.12 17.91 -23.47
CA GLY A 410 -10.42 18.58 -23.29
C GLY A 410 -11.24 18.72 -24.59
N ASP A 411 -10.57 18.98 -25.72
CA ASP A 411 -11.16 19.15 -27.06
C ASP A 411 -11.05 17.89 -27.95
N ASP A 412 -10.57 16.74 -27.44
CA ASP A 412 -10.34 15.53 -28.24
C ASP A 412 -11.46 14.49 -28.03
N ASP A 413 -12.39 14.43 -28.98
CA ASP A 413 -13.56 13.52 -28.99
C ASP A 413 -13.20 12.04 -28.81
N ARG A 414 -11.94 11.64 -29.04
CA ARG A 414 -11.46 10.25 -28.82
C ARG A 414 -11.30 9.93 -27.34
N PHE A 415 -11.08 10.94 -26.50
CA PHE A 415 -10.84 10.79 -25.07
C PHE A 415 -11.97 11.38 -24.22
N ILE A 416 -12.62 12.46 -24.64
CA ILE A 416 -13.72 13.09 -23.90
C ILE A 416 -15.03 12.93 -24.69
N THR A 417 -16.06 12.36 -24.06
CA THR A 417 -17.41 12.30 -24.62
C THR A 417 -18.33 13.18 -23.76
N PRO A 418 -19.14 14.10 -24.32
CA PRO A 418 -19.98 15.02 -23.54
C PRO A 418 -21.02 14.39 -22.59
N ALA A 419 -21.21 13.07 -22.65
CA ALA A 419 -22.08 12.30 -21.76
C ALA A 419 -21.34 11.68 -20.55
N GLU A 420 -20.01 11.68 -20.53
CA GLU A 420 -19.18 11.06 -19.50
C GLU A 420 -18.30 12.12 -18.80
N LEU A 421 -18.19 12.04 -17.47
CA LEU A 421 -17.37 12.96 -16.66
C LEU A 421 -15.88 12.59 -16.64
N THR A 422 -15.54 11.39 -17.10
CA THR A 422 -14.19 10.82 -17.05
C THR A 422 -13.69 10.54 -18.45
N PRO A 423 -12.37 10.66 -18.72
CA PRO A 423 -11.84 10.32 -20.02
C PRO A 423 -11.90 8.82 -20.32
N ALA A 424 -12.00 8.51 -21.61
CA ALA A 424 -12.11 7.16 -22.14
C ALA A 424 -10.92 6.30 -21.71
N ALA A 425 -11.21 5.21 -20.99
CA ALA A 425 -10.21 4.23 -20.58
C ALA A 425 -9.69 3.35 -21.72
N ARG A 426 -10.38 3.36 -22.88
CA ARG A 426 -10.09 2.47 -24.01
C ARG A 426 -10.32 3.15 -25.35
N LEU A 427 -9.33 3.04 -26.24
CA LEU A 427 -9.42 3.36 -27.67
C LEU A 427 -9.58 2.10 -28.52
N SER A 428 -10.15 2.26 -29.72
CA SER A 428 -10.20 1.22 -30.76
C SER A 428 -8.81 0.87 -31.31
N ALA A 429 -8.70 -0.25 -32.04
CA ALA A 429 -7.42 -0.67 -32.62
C ALA A 429 -6.97 0.31 -33.71
N GLU A 430 -7.94 0.81 -34.49
CA GLU A 430 -7.78 1.76 -35.57
C GLU A 430 -7.26 3.12 -35.06
N GLU A 431 -7.78 3.61 -33.94
CA GLU A 431 -7.30 4.86 -33.31
C GLU A 431 -5.87 4.72 -32.76
N VAL A 432 -5.56 3.58 -32.15
CA VAL A 432 -4.20 3.27 -31.68
C VAL A 432 -3.22 3.20 -32.86
N GLU A 433 -3.61 2.57 -33.96
CA GLU A 433 -2.80 2.51 -35.18
C GLU A 433 -2.54 3.91 -35.76
N GLN A 434 -3.54 4.80 -35.82
CA GLN A 434 -3.34 6.18 -36.26
C GLN A 434 -2.37 6.95 -35.35
N ILE A 435 -2.40 6.72 -34.03
CA ILE A 435 -1.45 7.31 -33.07
C ILE A 435 -0.03 6.77 -33.30
N MET A 436 0.13 5.49 -33.64
CA MET A 436 1.43 4.89 -33.97
C MET A 436 2.02 5.44 -35.27
N LEU A 437 1.18 5.62 -36.30
CA LEU A 437 1.58 6.18 -37.59
C LEU A 437 1.92 7.68 -37.50
N ARG A 438 1.25 8.42 -36.60
CA ARG A 438 1.41 9.87 -36.43
C ARG A 438 1.38 10.26 -34.94
N PRO A 439 2.49 10.10 -34.20
CA PRO A 439 2.57 10.54 -32.81
C PRO A 439 2.46 12.07 -32.72
N THR A 440 1.32 12.57 -32.26
CA THR A 440 1.02 14.02 -32.14
C THR A 440 1.26 14.53 -30.73
N GLY A 441 1.80 15.75 -30.60
CA GLY A 441 1.81 16.52 -29.34
C GLY A 441 2.22 15.70 -28.11
N THR A 442 1.28 15.51 -27.19
CA THR A 442 1.36 14.78 -25.91
C THR A 442 0.89 13.32 -25.97
N VAL A 443 0.29 12.86 -27.07
CA VAL A 443 -0.25 11.48 -27.21
C VAL A 443 0.84 10.54 -27.72
N ARG A 444 1.16 9.47 -26.97
CA ARG A 444 2.16 8.47 -27.38
C ARG A 444 1.66 7.05 -27.17
N HIS A 445 1.72 6.24 -28.22
CA HIS A 445 1.67 4.78 -28.08
C HIS A 445 3.02 4.28 -27.53
N CYS A 446 2.93 3.39 -26.55
CA CYS A 446 4.02 2.60 -26.03
C CYS A 446 3.61 1.13 -26.03
N LEU A 447 4.48 0.25 -26.52
CA LEU A 447 4.38 -1.18 -26.26
C LEU A 447 4.87 -1.42 -24.82
N ALA A 448 3.96 -1.82 -23.93
CA ALA A 448 4.24 -2.03 -22.52
C ALA A 448 4.44 -3.52 -22.23
N VAL A 449 5.57 -3.84 -21.60
CA VAL A 449 5.97 -5.21 -21.26
C VAL A 449 6.08 -5.33 -19.75
N HIS A 450 5.14 -6.02 -19.12
CA HIS A 450 5.15 -6.26 -17.67
C HIS A 450 5.51 -7.71 -17.38
N VAL A 451 6.32 -7.95 -16.34
CA VAL A 451 6.69 -9.30 -15.91
C VAL A 451 6.46 -9.42 -14.40
N PRO A 452 5.28 -9.85 -13.92
CA PRO A 452 5.04 -9.99 -12.50
C PRO A 452 5.93 -11.10 -11.91
N LEU A 453 6.84 -10.70 -11.01
CA LEU A 453 7.73 -11.56 -10.24
C LEU A 453 7.25 -11.63 -8.78
N TRP A 454 7.70 -12.65 -8.03
CA TRP A 454 7.39 -12.79 -6.59
C TRP A 454 5.88 -12.67 -6.30
N GLY A 455 5.04 -13.38 -7.05
CA GLY A 455 3.57 -13.31 -6.94
C GLY A 455 2.93 -11.97 -7.34
N GLY A 456 3.68 -11.12 -8.04
CA GLY A 456 3.34 -9.73 -8.38
C GLY A 456 3.92 -8.69 -7.41
N ASP A 457 4.61 -9.11 -6.34
CA ASP A 457 5.19 -8.20 -5.34
C ASP A 457 6.23 -7.28 -5.98
N VAL A 458 6.94 -7.75 -7.02
CA VAL A 458 7.77 -6.89 -7.86
C VAL A 458 7.32 -7.01 -9.31
N VAL A 459 7.08 -5.88 -9.97
CA VAL A 459 6.68 -5.84 -11.39
C VAL A 459 7.61 -4.91 -12.16
N PRO A 460 8.70 -5.45 -12.72
CA PRO A 460 9.47 -4.76 -13.76
C PRO A 460 8.57 -4.56 -14.98
N SER A 461 8.63 -3.36 -15.52
CA SER A 461 7.85 -2.88 -16.65
C SER A 461 8.80 -2.19 -17.62
N VAL A 462 8.74 -2.53 -18.91
CA VAL A 462 9.52 -1.86 -19.96
C VAL A 462 8.55 -1.25 -20.96
N PHE A 463 8.63 0.05 -21.16
CA PHE A 463 7.87 0.79 -22.15
C PHE A 463 8.73 1.06 -23.37
N LEU A 464 8.22 0.72 -24.55
CA LEU A 464 8.92 0.86 -25.82
C LEU A 464 8.10 1.77 -26.74
N HIS A 465 8.57 2.99 -26.96
CA HIS A 465 8.02 3.90 -27.94
C HIS A 465 8.86 3.87 -29.22
N PHE A 466 8.19 3.84 -30.37
CA PHE A 466 8.81 3.81 -31.70
C PHE A 466 8.26 4.96 -32.54
N SER A 467 9.13 5.67 -33.25
CA SER A 467 8.73 6.65 -34.26
C SER A 467 9.78 6.73 -35.37
N VAL A 468 9.35 7.08 -36.59
CA VAL A 468 10.25 7.27 -37.73
C VAL A 468 10.12 8.72 -38.22
N ALA A 469 11.22 9.45 -38.20
CA ALA A 469 11.29 10.85 -38.63
C ALA A 469 12.56 11.09 -39.45
N GLY A 470 12.46 11.77 -40.60
CA GLY A 470 13.62 12.13 -41.41
C GLY A 470 14.52 10.95 -41.80
N ARG A 471 13.95 9.80 -42.17
CA ARG A 471 14.65 8.53 -42.41
C ARG A 471 15.45 8.01 -41.21
N THR A 472 15.12 8.40 -39.98
CA THR A 472 15.73 7.91 -38.74
C THR A 472 14.67 7.18 -37.93
N LEU A 473 14.96 5.96 -37.49
CA LEU A 473 14.17 5.22 -36.51
C LEU A 473 14.58 5.68 -35.10
N HIS A 474 13.64 6.28 -34.39
CA HIS A 474 13.79 6.62 -32.98
C HIS A 474 13.10 5.55 -32.12
N VAL A 475 13.85 5.04 -31.13
CA VAL A 475 13.37 4.09 -30.14
C VAL A 475 13.63 4.69 -28.77
N GLN A 476 12.58 4.83 -27.95
CA GLN A 476 12.72 5.23 -26.56
C GLN A 476 12.28 4.08 -25.66
N GLY A 477 13.20 3.63 -24.80
CA GLY A 477 12.97 2.54 -23.87
C GLY A 477 13.01 2.99 -22.41
N GLY A 478 11.87 2.98 -21.73
CA GLY A 478 11.77 3.30 -20.30
C GLY A 478 11.66 2.05 -19.44
N ASN A 479 12.63 1.81 -18.55
CA ASN A 479 12.60 0.73 -17.57
C ASN A 479 12.05 1.24 -16.24
N HIS A 480 10.94 0.66 -15.79
CA HIS A 480 10.22 0.97 -14.54
C HIS A 480 10.15 -0.27 -13.66
N VAL A 481 10.18 -0.12 -12.34
CA VAL A 481 10.08 -1.25 -11.42
C VAL A 481 9.18 -0.89 -10.24
N LEU A 482 7.96 -1.44 -10.24
CA LEU A 482 7.11 -1.46 -9.06
C LEU A 482 7.74 -2.37 -8.02
N GLY A 483 8.22 -1.79 -6.92
CA GLY A 483 8.78 -2.50 -5.78
C GLY A 483 7.74 -3.23 -4.91
N PRO A 484 8.19 -3.94 -3.86
CA PRO A 484 7.31 -4.68 -2.97
C PRO A 484 6.23 -3.81 -2.32
N VAL A 485 5.07 -4.42 -2.06
CA VAL A 485 4.03 -3.85 -1.20
C VAL A 485 4.58 -3.69 0.22
N ASP A 486 4.10 -2.75 1.02
CA ASP A 486 4.55 -2.57 2.41
C ASP A 486 4.64 -3.89 3.21
N ALA A 487 5.73 -3.99 3.98
CA ALA A 487 6.08 -5.09 4.87
C ALA A 487 4.95 -5.51 5.83
N ALA A 488 4.13 -4.56 6.29
CA ALA A 488 3.01 -4.80 7.19
C ALA A 488 1.87 -5.57 6.53
N TYR A 489 1.66 -5.40 5.21
CA TYR A 489 0.51 -5.98 4.51
C TYR A 489 0.71 -7.49 4.26
N HIS A 490 1.97 -7.92 4.19
CA HIS A 490 2.40 -9.30 4.15
C HIS A 490 2.11 -10.10 5.44
N VAL A 491 1.61 -9.46 6.51
CA VAL A 491 1.30 -10.13 7.80
C VAL A 491 0.34 -11.31 7.63
N VAL A 492 -0.57 -11.25 6.66
CA VAL A 492 -1.58 -12.29 6.40
C VAL A 492 -0.99 -13.68 6.21
N ASP A 493 0.22 -13.78 5.62
CA ASP A 493 0.87 -15.07 5.39
C ASP A 493 1.48 -15.69 6.65
N ARG A 494 1.54 -14.91 7.74
CA ARG A 494 1.84 -15.35 9.10
C ARG A 494 0.59 -15.72 9.91
N LEU A 495 -0.62 -15.45 9.40
CA LEU A 495 -1.90 -15.70 10.08
C LEU A 495 -2.54 -17.04 9.69
N ARG A 496 -1.73 -18.06 9.33
CA ARG A 496 -2.24 -19.36 8.83
C ARG A 496 -3.02 -20.16 9.88
N ASP A 497 -2.60 -20.08 11.14
CA ASP A 497 -3.21 -20.84 12.23
C ASP A 497 -4.49 -20.16 12.76
N PRO A 498 -5.43 -20.94 13.36
CA PRO A 498 -6.51 -20.40 14.17
C PRO A 498 -5.99 -19.44 15.25
N LEU A 499 -6.87 -18.55 15.74
CA LEU A 499 -6.49 -17.60 16.79
C LEU A 499 -6.10 -18.35 18.08
N THR A 500 -4.80 -18.41 18.37
CA THR A 500 -4.29 -19.02 19.60
C THR A 500 -4.54 -18.11 20.81
N PRO A 501 -4.73 -18.66 22.01
CA PRO A 501 -4.97 -17.84 23.21
C PRO A 501 -3.77 -16.94 23.55
N GLU A 502 -2.55 -17.30 23.14
CA GLU A 502 -1.36 -16.44 23.24
C GLU A 502 -1.48 -15.21 22.33
N ARG A 503 -1.97 -15.40 21.09
CA ARG A 503 -2.16 -14.31 20.13
C ARG A 503 -3.33 -13.42 20.51
N GLU A 504 -4.43 -13.99 21.01
CA GLU A 504 -5.55 -13.24 21.56
C GLU A 504 -5.10 -12.33 22.71
N ARG A 505 -4.32 -12.85 23.68
CA ARG A 505 -3.69 -12.05 24.74
C ARG A 505 -2.75 -10.96 24.19
N GLY A 506 -2.08 -11.22 23.07
CA GLY A 506 -1.28 -10.22 22.35
C GLY A 506 -2.15 -9.07 21.83
N LEU A 507 -3.25 -9.38 21.13
CA LEU A 507 -4.20 -8.39 20.62
C LEU A 507 -4.84 -7.57 21.75
N LEU A 508 -5.22 -8.23 22.86
CA LEU A 508 -5.71 -7.55 24.06
C LEU A 508 -4.68 -6.57 24.64
N ALA A 509 -3.40 -6.95 24.69
CA ALA A 509 -2.34 -6.09 25.20
C ALA A 509 -2.07 -4.88 24.27
N ASP A 510 -2.00 -5.12 22.96
CA ASP A 510 -1.76 -4.08 21.96
C ASP A 510 -2.96 -3.10 21.89
N ALA A 511 -4.19 -3.58 22.10
CA ALA A 511 -5.40 -2.76 22.19
C ALA A 511 -5.35 -1.75 23.36
N VAL A 512 -4.69 -2.06 24.49
CA VAL A 512 -4.52 -1.09 25.60
C VAL A 512 -3.80 0.16 25.10
N VAL A 513 -2.75 -0.01 24.29
CA VAL A 513 -1.96 1.10 23.74
C VAL A 513 -2.75 1.86 22.66
N ARG A 514 -3.52 1.15 21.82
CA ARG A 514 -4.36 1.76 20.76
C ARG A 514 -5.58 2.53 21.29
N THR A 515 -6.12 2.15 22.46
CA THR A 515 -7.38 2.72 22.98
C THR A 515 -7.28 4.21 23.27
N GLY A 516 -6.17 4.70 23.82
CA GLY A 516 -5.98 6.12 24.13
C GLY A 516 -6.14 7.04 22.92
N PRO A 517 -5.29 6.91 21.88
CA PRO A 517 -5.41 7.67 20.65
C PRO A 517 -6.76 7.47 19.93
N ALA A 518 -7.31 6.24 19.96
CA ALA A 518 -8.59 5.95 19.33
C ALA A 518 -9.75 6.70 20.00
N PHE A 519 -9.83 6.70 21.33
CA PHE A 519 -10.89 7.39 22.08
C PHE A 519 -10.80 8.92 21.96
N LEU A 520 -9.60 9.49 22.14
CA LEU A 520 -9.42 10.95 22.10
C LEU A 520 -9.56 11.51 20.68
N GLY A 521 -9.17 10.75 19.65
CA GLY A 521 -9.34 11.13 18.25
C GLY A 521 -10.75 10.87 17.69
N ALA A 522 -11.60 10.11 18.38
CA ALA A 522 -12.89 9.68 17.86
C ALA A 522 -13.84 10.82 17.45
N PRO A 523 -14.01 11.92 18.22
CA PRO A 523 -14.85 13.04 17.79
C PRO A 523 -14.36 13.66 16.47
N GLY A 524 -13.04 13.80 16.31
CA GLY A 524 -12.43 14.32 15.09
C GLY A 524 -12.61 13.39 13.89
N ARG A 525 -12.46 12.07 14.08
CA ARG A 525 -12.74 11.07 13.03
C ARG A 525 -14.23 11.06 12.63
N ALA A 526 -15.12 10.99 13.62
CA ALA A 526 -16.56 11.02 13.40
C ALA A 526 -17.00 12.31 12.68
N TRP A 527 -16.41 13.46 13.03
CA TRP A 527 -16.63 14.72 12.33
C TRP A 527 -16.10 14.72 10.89
N ARG A 528 -14.83 14.32 10.66
CA ARG A 528 -14.26 14.19 9.29
C ARG A 528 -15.13 13.32 8.38
N GLN A 529 -15.72 12.26 8.94
CA GLN A 529 -16.58 11.32 8.24
C GLN A 529 -18.02 11.80 8.05
N ALA A 530 -18.60 12.49 9.03
CA ALA A 530 -19.90 13.16 8.85
C ALA A 530 -19.81 14.24 7.76
N MET A 531 -18.70 14.98 7.74
CA MET A 531 -18.39 15.98 6.71
C MET A 531 -17.88 15.39 5.39
N PHE A 532 -17.67 14.07 5.26
CA PHE A 532 -17.10 13.48 4.04
C PHE A 532 -17.99 13.75 2.81
N GLU A 533 -19.29 13.44 2.87
CA GLU A 533 -20.19 13.68 1.72
C GLU A 533 -20.30 15.17 1.41
N THR A 534 -20.38 16.04 2.42
CA THR A 534 -20.41 17.49 2.20
C THR A 534 -19.11 18.02 1.57
N ARG A 535 -17.95 17.46 1.93
CA ARG A 535 -16.66 17.79 1.31
C ARG A 535 -16.59 17.27 -0.12
N ARG A 536 -16.98 16.02 -0.37
CA ARG A 536 -17.02 15.41 -1.71
C ARG A 536 -17.95 16.17 -2.65
N THR A 537 -19.19 16.47 -2.22
CA THR A 537 -20.14 17.23 -3.05
C THR A 537 -19.65 18.66 -3.32
N ARG A 538 -18.94 19.31 -2.38
CA ARG A 538 -18.30 20.61 -2.66
C ARG A 538 -17.15 20.47 -3.65
N ARG A 539 -16.21 19.55 -3.42
CA ARG A 539 -15.10 19.24 -4.34
C ARG A 539 -15.60 18.96 -5.75
N MET A 540 -16.65 18.16 -5.92
CA MET A 540 -17.31 17.92 -7.20
C MET A 540 -17.87 19.20 -7.84
N VAL A 541 -18.56 20.06 -7.09
CA VAL A 541 -19.06 21.34 -7.62
C VAL A 541 -17.91 22.26 -8.01
N ASP A 542 -16.85 22.31 -7.22
CA ASP A 542 -15.65 23.10 -7.50
C ASP A 542 -14.90 22.56 -8.76
N GLU A 543 -14.81 21.23 -8.91
CA GLU A 543 -14.24 20.55 -10.08
C GLU A 543 -15.06 20.80 -11.35
N LEU A 544 -16.39 20.63 -11.31
CA LEU A 544 -17.29 20.96 -12.42
C LEU A 544 -17.20 22.44 -12.81
N THR A 545 -17.14 23.34 -11.82
CA THR A 545 -16.96 24.78 -12.06
C THR A 545 -15.61 25.08 -12.72
N ALA A 546 -14.55 24.36 -12.33
CA ALA A 546 -13.24 24.48 -12.96
C ALA A 546 -13.23 23.93 -14.40
N MET A 547 -13.91 22.81 -14.68
CA MET A 547 -14.08 22.28 -16.04
C MET A 547 -14.82 23.27 -16.96
N GLU A 548 -15.81 24.01 -16.45
CA GLU A 548 -16.53 25.04 -17.21
C GLU A 548 -15.70 26.32 -17.45
N GLN A 549 -14.71 26.61 -16.59
CA GLN A 549 -13.96 27.87 -16.61
C GLN A 549 -12.56 27.76 -17.22
N ASP A 550 -11.92 26.59 -17.14
CA ASP A 550 -10.55 26.35 -17.60
C ASP A 550 -10.53 25.36 -18.78
N PRO A 551 -10.27 25.83 -20.02
CA PRO A 551 -10.10 24.96 -21.18
C PRO A 551 -8.95 23.94 -21.06
N VAL A 552 -8.01 24.16 -20.12
CA VAL A 552 -6.81 23.33 -19.90
C VAL A 552 -6.97 22.49 -18.61
N PHE A 553 -8.21 22.22 -18.20
CA PHE A 553 -8.52 21.39 -17.03
C PHE A 553 -7.82 20.02 -17.09
N ASP A 554 -7.20 19.63 -15.97
CA ASP A 554 -6.42 18.40 -15.85
C ASP A 554 -7.29 17.20 -15.46
N TYR A 555 -7.63 16.38 -16.46
CA TYR A 555 -8.31 15.09 -16.30
C TYR A 555 -7.37 13.93 -15.89
N GLY A 556 -6.09 14.20 -15.66
CA GLY A 556 -5.06 13.19 -15.48
C GLY A 556 -5.13 12.44 -14.16
N ALA A 557 -4.75 11.16 -14.19
CA ALA A 557 -4.59 10.39 -12.96
C ALA A 557 -3.39 10.93 -12.15
N ARG A 558 -3.66 11.33 -10.90
CA ARG A 558 -2.65 11.91 -9.97
C ARG A 558 -2.02 10.89 -9.04
N ASP A 559 -2.73 9.83 -8.73
CA ASP A 559 -2.47 8.96 -7.59
C ASP A 559 -2.75 7.49 -7.97
N SER A 560 -1.78 6.59 -7.76
CA SER A 560 -1.96 5.15 -8.03
C SER A 560 -2.03 4.32 -6.74
N VAL A 561 -3.05 3.47 -6.65
CA VAL A 561 -3.28 2.55 -5.52
C VAL A 561 -2.06 1.65 -5.28
N ARG A 562 -1.36 1.22 -6.34
CA ARG A 562 -0.17 0.37 -6.19
C ARG A 562 1.05 1.13 -5.67
N GLU A 563 1.17 2.41 -6.03
CA GLU A 563 2.27 3.30 -5.62
C GLU A 563 2.10 3.79 -4.18
N MET A 564 0.86 4.12 -3.76
CA MET A 564 0.52 4.45 -2.37
C MET A 564 0.94 3.38 -1.35
N ALA A 565 1.07 2.13 -1.80
CA ALA A 565 1.38 0.96 -0.98
C ALA A 565 2.81 0.43 -1.16
N LEU A 566 3.70 1.15 -1.85
CA LEU A 566 5.09 0.74 -2.03
C LEU A 566 5.86 0.76 -0.70
N SER A 567 6.56 -0.33 -0.42
CA SER A 567 7.54 -0.39 0.65
C SER A 567 8.73 0.50 0.31
N PRO A 568 9.26 1.31 1.26
CA PRO A 568 10.45 2.14 1.03
C PRO A 568 11.74 1.30 0.87
N LYS A 569 11.68 -0.02 1.04
CA LYS A 569 12.82 -0.94 0.93
C LYS A 569 12.39 -2.28 0.34
N TYR A 570 13.26 -2.88 -0.47
CA TYR A 570 13.11 -4.26 -0.89
C TYR A 570 13.18 -5.23 0.30
N HIS A 571 12.35 -6.27 0.29
CA HIS A 571 12.25 -7.26 1.37
C HIS A 571 13.30 -8.36 1.26
N ASN A 572 13.74 -8.65 0.04
CA ASN A 572 14.81 -9.60 -0.26
C ASN A 572 15.75 -8.97 -1.30
N TYR A 573 17.07 -9.19 -1.16
CA TYR A 573 18.06 -8.72 -2.14
C TYR A 573 17.80 -9.26 -3.55
N PHE A 574 17.35 -10.52 -3.67
CA PHE A 574 17.07 -11.13 -4.96
C PHE A 574 15.92 -10.46 -5.72
N GLN A 575 14.99 -9.78 -5.04
CA GLN A 575 13.96 -8.98 -5.71
C GLN A 575 14.56 -7.88 -6.61
N VAL A 576 15.68 -7.27 -6.20
CA VAL A 576 16.39 -6.25 -7.00
C VAL A 576 17.12 -6.90 -8.18
N VAL A 577 17.81 -8.02 -7.92
CA VAL A 577 18.61 -8.72 -8.93
C VAL A 577 17.72 -9.35 -10.01
N ASP A 578 16.60 -9.97 -9.63
CA ASP A 578 15.63 -10.53 -10.58
C ASP A 578 14.99 -9.43 -11.43
N ALA A 579 14.63 -8.30 -10.84
CA ALA A 579 14.09 -7.15 -11.57
C ALA A 579 15.08 -6.63 -12.62
N GLN A 580 16.35 -6.45 -12.24
CA GLN A 580 17.42 -6.02 -13.14
C GLN A 580 17.72 -7.07 -14.23
N ARG A 581 17.67 -8.37 -13.90
CA ARG A 581 17.83 -9.47 -14.88
C ARG A 581 16.76 -9.39 -15.95
N ILE A 582 15.50 -9.16 -15.56
CA ILE A 582 14.36 -9.17 -16.47
C ILE A 582 14.29 -7.92 -17.35
N THR A 583 14.49 -6.71 -16.83
CA THR A 583 14.55 -5.50 -17.68
C THR A 583 15.68 -5.61 -18.71
N SER A 584 16.85 -6.11 -18.29
CA SER A 584 17.99 -6.36 -19.19
C SER A 584 17.69 -7.45 -20.23
N ALA A 585 16.92 -8.49 -19.89
CA ALA A 585 16.52 -9.53 -20.82
C ALA A 585 15.55 -9.00 -21.88
N VAL A 586 14.49 -8.30 -21.46
CA VAL A 586 13.51 -7.66 -22.35
C VAL A 586 14.23 -6.68 -23.29
N GLN A 587 15.10 -5.81 -22.77
CA GLN A 587 15.89 -4.87 -23.57
C GLN A 587 16.73 -5.59 -24.65
N ARG A 588 17.44 -6.69 -24.30
CA ARG A 588 18.20 -7.48 -25.29
C ARG A 588 17.31 -8.10 -26.36
N HIS A 589 16.17 -8.67 -25.98
CA HIS A 589 15.24 -9.29 -26.94
C HIS A 589 14.59 -8.25 -27.86
N THR A 590 14.22 -7.08 -27.34
CA THR A 590 13.73 -5.96 -28.15
C THR A 590 14.76 -5.49 -29.16
N LEU A 591 16.00 -5.22 -28.74
CA LEU A 591 17.07 -4.79 -29.66
C LEU A 591 17.40 -5.86 -30.71
N ALA A 592 17.38 -7.14 -30.32
CA ALA A 592 17.55 -8.24 -31.28
C ALA A 592 16.41 -8.33 -32.30
N ALA A 593 15.15 -8.10 -31.89
CA ALA A 593 13.98 -8.13 -32.77
C ALA A 593 13.96 -6.94 -33.74
N ILE A 594 14.33 -5.73 -33.30
CA ILE A 594 14.46 -4.56 -34.19
C ILE A 594 15.54 -4.82 -35.24
N ARG A 595 16.70 -5.34 -34.84
CA ARG A 595 17.77 -5.70 -35.79
C ARG A 595 17.30 -6.74 -36.81
N GLU A 596 16.65 -7.82 -36.37
CA GLU A 596 16.16 -8.87 -37.27
C GLU A 596 15.14 -8.32 -38.29
N PHE A 597 14.26 -7.42 -37.86
CA PHE A 597 13.29 -6.74 -38.72
C PHE A 597 13.95 -5.84 -39.78
N LEU A 598 14.99 -5.09 -39.40
CA LEU A 598 15.73 -4.19 -40.29
C LEU A 598 16.61 -4.97 -41.28
N ASP A 599 17.34 -5.98 -40.81
CA ASP A 599 18.15 -6.88 -41.65
C ASP A 599 17.28 -7.57 -42.72
N ALA A 600 16.08 -8.05 -42.33
CA ALA A 600 15.16 -8.74 -43.23
C ALA A 600 14.60 -7.84 -44.36
N ARG A 601 14.62 -6.51 -44.21
CA ARG A 601 14.17 -5.53 -45.20
C ARG A 601 15.31 -4.84 -45.97
N GLY A 602 16.56 -5.24 -45.74
CA GLY A 602 17.72 -4.72 -46.47
C GLY A 602 18.26 -3.38 -45.97
N TYR A 603 18.08 -3.05 -44.68
CA TYR A 603 18.72 -1.88 -44.07
C TYR A 603 20.07 -2.25 -43.43
N ASP A 604 21.03 -1.32 -43.43
CA ASP A 604 22.30 -1.52 -42.70
C ASP A 604 22.07 -1.48 -41.18
N THR A 605 22.56 -2.51 -40.48
CA THR A 605 22.54 -2.61 -39.02
C THR A 605 23.94 -2.53 -38.38
N THR A 606 24.96 -2.07 -39.12
CA THR A 606 26.33 -1.92 -38.61
C THR A 606 26.41 -0.90 -37.46
N ASP A 607 25.87 0.30 -37.66
CA ASP A 607 25.78 1.34 -36.61
C ASP A 607 24.89 0.88 -35.45
N PHE A 608 23.77 0.22 -35.75
CA PHE A 608 22.87 -0.37 -34.74
C PHE A 608 23.64 -1.31 -33.81
N ARG A 609 24.47 -2.20 -34.36
CA ARG A 609 25.25 -3.19 -33.60
C ARG A 609 26.28 -2.54 -32.69
N ALA A 610 27.00 -1.53 -33.17
CA ALA A 610 28.01 -0.80 -32.40
C ALA A 610 27.38 -0.06 -31.21
N GLN A 611 26.24 0.59 -31.42
CA GLN A 611 25.50 1.28 -30.37
C GLN A 611 24.81 0.29 -29.39
N GLN A 612 24.23 -0.80 -29.89
CA GLN A 612 23.67 -1.87 -29.05
C GLN A 612 24.72 -2.41 -28.06
N GLN A 613 25.95 -2.68 -28.53
CA GLN A 613 27.03 -3.15 -27.66
C GLN A 613 27.42 -2.10 -26.61
N THR A 614 27.35 -0.80 -26.95
CA THR A 614 27.62 0.29 -26.01
C THR A 614 26.56 0.36 -24.91
N ILE A 615 25.27 0.33 -25.27
CA ILE A 615 24.14 0.39 -24.33
C ILE A 615 24.17 -0.81 -23.36
N LEU A 616 24.37 -2.03 -23.87
CA LEU A 616 24.42 -3.23 -23.05
C LEU A 616 25.62 -3.27 -22.09
N ASN A 617 26.75 -2.63 -22.46
CA ASN A 617 27.91 -2.52 -21.60
C ASN A 617 27.74 -1.44 -20.51
N GLN A 618 27.09 -0.32 -20.81
CA GLN A 618 26.88 0.77 -19.84
C GLN A 618 26.03 0.34 -18.63
N GLY A 619 25.04 -0.54 -18.85
CA GLY A 619 24.20 -1.09 -17.77
C GLY A 619 24.95 -1.91 -16.70
N VAL A 620 26.19 -2.32 -16.96
CA VAL A 620 27.00 -3.14 -16.02
C VAL A 620 27.81 -2.29 -15.04
N ILE A 621 28.00 -0.99 -15.30
CA ILE A 621 29.04 -0.18 -14.64
C ILE A 621 28.57 0.49 -13.33
N GLN A 622 27.26 0.55 -13.06
CA GLN A 622 26.71 1.27 -11.89
C GLN A 622 26.61 0.50 -10.56
N GLN A 623 27.09 -0.75 -10.45
CA GLN A 623 27.08 -1.48 -9.17
C GLN A 623 28.28 -1.17 -8.24
N GLY A 624 29.18 -0.26 -8.63
CA GLY A 624 30.50 -0.09 -8.01
C GLY A 624 30.90 1.31 -7.53
N GLY A 625 29.97 2.20 -7.19
CA GLY A 625 30.27 3.44 -6.43
C GLY A 625 31.14 4.51 -7.10
N THR A 626 31.58 4.32 -8.36
CA THR A 626 32.33 5.32 -9.13
C THR A 626 31.54 5.77 -10.34
N SER A 627 31.09 7.03 -10.34
CA SER A 627 30.55 7.68 -11.53
C SER A 627 31.68 7.85 -12.55
N ILE A 628 31.68 7.04 -13.62
CA ILE A 628 32.60 7.23 -14.75
C ILE A 628 32.01 8.32 -15.64
N ILE A 629 32.26 9.57 -15.26
CA ILE A 629 32.16 10.72 -16.17
C ILE A 629 33.26 10.54 -17.22
N GLY A 630 32.91 10.57 -18.51
CA GLY A 630 33.88 10.41 -19.59
C GLY A 630 34.95 11.51 -19.58
N ASN A 631 36.21 11.10 -19.79
CA ASN A 631 37.38 11.93 -20.08
C ASN A 631 37.45 13.29 -19.35
N GLN A 632 37.48 13.30 -18.01
CA GLN A 632 37.86 14.49 -17.25
C GLN A 632 39.32 14.43 -16.80
N ALA A 633 40.12 15.37 -17.30
CA ALA A 633 41.47 15.66 -16.83
C ALA A 633 41.41 16.93 -15.96
N ILE A 634 41.50 16.78 -14.63
CA ILE A 634 41.36 17.91 -13.69
C ILE A 634 42.71 18.18 -13.02
N GLY A 635 43.27 19.35 -13.33
CA GLY A 635 44.56 19.83 -12.82
C GLY A 635 45.32 20.61 -13.89
N ALA A 636 46.12 21.60 -13.49
CA ALA A 636 46.92 22.37 -14.44
C ALA A 636 47.99 21.46 -15.09
N GLY A 637 47.83 21.20 -16.40
CA GLY A 637 48.72 20.33 -17.17
C GLY A 637 48.24 18.88 -17.38
N ALA A 638 47.02 18.53 -16.96
CA ALA A 638 46.47 17.20 -17.20
C ALA A 638 45.94 17.05 -18.65
N ASN A 639 46.43 16.05 -19.39
CA ASN A 639 45.97 15.70 -20.74
C ASN A 639 45.37 14.29 -20.75
N ALA A 640 44.24 14.11 -21.44
CA ALA A 640 43.64 12.80 -21.70
C ALA A 640 43.68 12.51 -23.21
N THR A 641 44.38 11.45 -23.61
CA THR A 641 44.48 10.98 -25.00
C THR A 641 43.69 9.69 -25.20
N GLN A 642 42.84 9.67 -26.23
CA GLN A 642 42.20 8.44 -26.72
C GLN A 642 42.97 7.90 -27.92
N ASN A 643 43.46 6.67 -27.81
CA ASN A 643 43.90 5.91 -28.97
C ASN A 643 42.66 5.27 -29.64
N VAL A 644 42.00 6.02 -30.53
CA VAL A 644 41.06 5.42 -31.48
C VAL A 644 41.87 4.59 -32.46
N THR A 645 41.79 3.26 -32.35
CA THR A 645 42.44 2.35 -33.30
C THR A 645 41.71 2.41 -34.65
N GLN A 646 42.07 3.39 -35.47
CA GLN A 646 41.63 3.47 -36.85
C GLN A 646 42.17 2.24 -37.60
N LYS A 647 41.28 1.34 -38.00
CA LYS A 647 41.63 0.10 -38.70
C LYS A 647 41.79 0.41 -40.19
N THR A 648 42.95 0.92 -40.57
CA THR A 648 43.25 1.33 -41.95
C THR A 648 43.19 0.14 -42.91
N GLY A 649 42.34 0.22 -43.93
CA GLY A 649 42.29 -0.75 -45.03
C GLY A 649 43.51 -0.63 -45.96
N PRO A 650 43.87 -1.68 -46.72
CA PRO A 650 45.08 -1.69 -47.53
C PRO A 650 44.86 -1.00 -48.89
N ALA A 651 45.47 0.16 -49.11
CA ALA A 651 45.51 0.80 -50.43
C ALA A 651 46.79 1.62 -50.67
N GLY A 652 47.45 1.32 -51.79
CA GLY A 652 48.15 2.32 -52.63
C GLY A 652 49.47 2.91 -52.12
N THR A 653 50.59 2.27 -52.45
CA THR A 653 51.87 2.99 -52.62
C THR A 653 51.81 3.92 -53.82
N ALA A 654 51.88 5.25 -53.61
CA ALA A 654 52.14 6.24 -54.65
C ALA A 654 52.97 7.43 -54.10
N THR A 655 53.96 7.85 -54.88
CA THR A 655 55.00 8.85 -54.56
C THR A 655 54.64 10.29 -54.97
N ALA A 656 55.02 11.30 -54.17
CA ALA A 656 55.46 12.66 -54.59
C ALA A 656 55.78 13.54 -53.34
N THR A 657 57.04 13.82 -52.97
CA THR A 657 57.92 14.98 -53.32
C THR A 657 57.60 16.38 -52.76
N ALA A 658 58.55 16.88 -51.96
CA ALA A 658 59.10 18.24 -51.86
C ALA A 658 58.33 19.37 -51.11
N GLY A 659 59.05 20.08 -50.21
CA GLY A 659 58.61 21.34 -49.60
C GLY A 659 59.29 21.72 -48.26
N ALA A 660 60.58 22.08 -48.26
CA ALA A 660 61.18 22.96 -47.23
C ALA A 660 61.03 24.43 -47.70
N GLU A 661 61.18 25.52 -46.92
CA GLU A 661 61.66 25.79 -45.55
C GLU A 661 60.58 26.64 -44.82
N LYS A 662 60.57 26.85 -43.49
CA LYS A 662 61.60 27.52 -42.68
C LYS A 662 61.30 27.44 -41.18
#